data_AF-A0A6I4QN45-F1
#
_entry.id   AF-A0A6I4QN45-F1
#
_cell.length_a   1.000
_cell.length_b   1.000
_cell.length_c   1.000
_cell.angle_alpha   90.00
_cell.angle_beta   90.00
_cell.angle_gamma   90.00
#
_symmetry.space_group_name_H-M   'P 1'
#
loop_
_entity.id
_entity.type
_entity.pdbx_description
1 polymer ?
#
loop_
_entity_poly.entity_id
_entity_poly.type
_entity_poly.pdbx_seq_one_letter_code
_entity_poly.pdbx_strand_id
1 'polypeptide(L)'
;MEFYWLIKLFFIGLALFSWINYRSERNQNKQNLNDIINERTSIRKLTEDEFQLLKPYLDNKWLVFPYKYQSSLIDLDVSALAGNCVRHSLYTNSEETSFYYEIGGIELFFPYNMYHHISDFNEVEVVFTERYAFVVKVNGYDIKTAAESQNGGIYSELDEPWLHEQSFDLETLEDKQLSSNNAAKIKSETDNKISYVELLEREETPLESKNRNPKTNGILSAFFLVSMTVSFLMYWYLNNSAILFLVIFSFILFILFYWYQPKSKYDLHKVKCIKGLIISKQTDTKKVTVDKNYILNVPPYWLPFLPDKSSMPASMDVTVDDKNLIRYENTLSINHEIEQFGPPKFVKRNLILFITGVVLSAIVYFQTSIVDNALLAYRAFNGSITSWNLEDESSLKNSLIKKGDLVNIKMSGVSCDVNEKSNKEGCHTLFINNQPIENNRVASMADLMKSLFDNNFIHTYIDRDVMRVQQYHDRINELYKQYDRRASIYNIKNIYTKLKSIGKIVTTLDKACNVFELDCQNVKKELSIFYDSSNWQEMVKSAEAHPNYDEVVDNKFVSRLDSSISTLKKDILVKVKDTVSNYQHQKPSLKIDLSNYSYKDISTLENVNNDNLTQDSLLELKLNHYYDVLLAKAGTINIVGLVNDIYYQDDNTISGLNIDANYCYRMNLNDLFSLTSPVLISLVIFIVTCLTSFFNGIKLCYKLITNRRRQTEIIKFYKNRII
;
A
#
# COMPACT_ATOMS: atom_id res chain seq x y z
N MET A 1 -14.65 -3.82 -29.96
CA MET A 1 -13.56 -4.67 -30.48
C MET A 1 -13.10 -5.58 -29.36
N GLU A 2 -13.29 -6.88 -29.53
CA GLU A 2 -13.31 -7.83 -28.42
C GLU A 2 -11.90 -8.16 -27.89
N PHE A 3 -11.75 -8.11 -26.57
CA PHE A 3 -10.57 -8.43 -25.74
C PHE A 3 -9.80 -9.69 -26.18
N TYR A 4 -10.49 -10.64 -26.81
CA TYR A 4 -9.92 -11.85 -27.40
C TYR A 4 -8.84 -11.59 -28.47
N TRP A 5 -9.00 -10.55 -29.30
CA TRP A 5 -8.00 -10.20 -30.32
C TRP A 5 -6.72 -9.63 -29.73
N LEU A 6 -6.82 -8.89 -28.62
CA LEU A 6 -5.66 -8.33 -27.92
C LEU A 6 -4.81 -9.42 -27.25
N ILE A 7 -5.45 -10.44 -26.68
CA ILE A 7 -4.74 -11.60 -26.09
C ILE A 7 -3.98 -12.37 -27.17
N LYS A 8 -4.59 -12.61 -28.35
CA LYS A 8 -3.91 -13.28 -29.46
C LYS A 8 -2.70 -12.49 -29.96
N LEU A 9 -2.84 -11.17 -30.14
CA LEU A 9 -1.73 -10.31 -30.55
C LEU A 9 -0.59 -10.30 -29.53
N PHE A 10 -0.91 -10.34 -28.23
CA PHE A 10 0.09 -10.42 -27.16
C PHE A 10 0.88 -11.74 -27.19
N PHE A 11 0.20 -12.89 -27.34
CA PHE A 11 0.89 -14.19 -27.45
C PHE A 11 1.72 -14.30 -28.73
N ILE A 12 1.24 -13.76 -29.85
CA ILE A 12 1.99 -13.68 -31.10
C ILE A 12 3.25 -12.82 -30.91
N GLY A 13 3.15 -11.70 -30.18
CA GLY A 13 4.29 -10.84 -29.85
C GLY A 13 5.36 -11.56 -29.01
N LEU A 14 4.95 -12.32 -28.00
CA LEU A 14 5.89 -13.11 -27.17
C LEU A 14 6.58 -14.24 -27.96
N ALA A 15 5.84 -14.91 -28.85
CA ALA A 15 6.39 -15.95 -29.71
C ALA A 15 7.40 -15.36 -30.71
N LEU A 16 7.08 -14.21 -31.32
CA LEU A 16 7.98 -13.50 -32.23
C LEU A 16 9.25 -13.03 -31.53
N PHE A 17 9.15 -12.49 -30.32
CA PHE A 17 10.31 -12.05 -29.54
C PHE A 17 11.25 -13.22 -29.21
N SER A 18 10.70 -14.36 -28.76
CA SER A 18 11.51 -15.56 -28.47
C SER A 18 12.17 -16.13 -29.74
N TRP A 19 11.45 -16.12 -30.87
CA TRP A 19 11.98 -16.55 -32.16
C TRP A 19 13.13 -15.66 -32.64
N ILE A 20 13.03 -14.34 -32.46
CA ILE A 20 14.06 -13.37 -32.87
C ILE A 20 15.36 -13.60 -32.07
N ASN A 21 15.27 -13.76 -30.75
CA ASN A 21 16.46 -14.01 -29.92
C ASN A 21 17.12 -15.35 -30.28
N TYR A 22 16.35 -16.43 -30.41
CA TYR A 22 16.88 -17.73 -30.82
C TYR A 22 17.57 -17.68 -32.20
N ARG A 23 16.98 -16.95 -33.16
CA ARG A 23 17.58 -16.76 -34.49
C ARG A 23 18.85 -15.92 -34.44
N SER A 24 18.94 -14.94 -33.53
CA SER A 24 20.12 -14.10 -33.35
C SER A 24 21.33 -14.91 -32.87
N GLU A 25 21.17 -15.72 -31.82
CA GLU A 25 22.25 -16.58 -31.29
C GLU A 25 22.76 -17.57 -32.35
N ARG A 26 21.84 -18.22 -33.09
CA ARG A 26 22.21 -19.17 -34.15
C ARG A 26 22.89 -18.51 -35.36
N ASN A 27 22.57 -17.25 -35.65
CA ASN A 27 23.29 -16.49 -36.67
C ASN A 27 24.69 -16.11 -36.21
N GLN A 28 24.87 -15.77 -34.94
CA GLN A 28 26.17 -15.41 -34.37
C GLN A 28 27.13 -16.61 -34.35
N ASN A 29 26.67 -17.80 -33.94
CA ASN A 29 27.48 -19.04 -34.04
C ASN A 29 27.90 -19.30 -35.51
N LYS A 30 26.99 -19.15 -36.48
CA LYS A 30 27.33 -19.32 -37.90
C LYS A 30 28.39 -18.31 -38.38
N GLN A 31 28.34 -17.07 -37.88
CA GLN A 31 29.34 -16.05 -38.21
C GLN A 31 30.71 -16.40 -37.61
N ASN A 32 30.77 -16.71 -36.31
CA ASN A 32 32.00 -17.13 -35.63
C ASN A 32 32.66 -18.34 -36.31
N LEU A 33 31.84 -19.34 -36.68
CA LEU A 33 32.30 -20.53 -37.37
C LEU A 33 32.89 -20.18 -38.75
N ASN A 34 32.22 -19.32 -39.52
CA ASN A 34 32.71 -18.88 -40.82
C ASN A 34 34.01 -18.06 -40.71
N ASP A 35 34.12 -17.19 -39.72
CA ASP A 35 35.30 -16.37 -39.48
C ASP A 35 36.51 -17.27 -39.16
N ILE A 36 36.33 -18.26 -38.28
CA ILE A 36 37.38 -19.23 -37.94
C ILE A 36 37.70 -20.16 -39.11
N ILE A 37 36.70 -20.56 -39.90
CA ILE A 37 36.93 -21.31 -41.15
C ILE A 37 37.79 -20.49 -42.13
N ASN A 38 37.57 -19.19 -42.26
CA ASN A 38 38.33 -18.34 -43.18
C ASN A 38 39.74 -18.02 -42.66
N GLU A 39 39.94 -17.99 -41.34
CA GLU A 39 41.21 -17.64 -40.69
C GLU A 39 42.03 -18.87 -40.25
N ARG A 40 41.51 -20.09 -40.40
CA ARG A 40 42.17 -21.31 -39.89
C ARG A 40 43.52 -21.59 -40.57
N THR A 41 44.44 -22.10 -39.78
CA THR A 41 45.63 -22.80 -40.28
C THR A 41 45.44 -24.31 -40.15
N SER A 42 45.68 -25.03 -41.25
CA SER A 42 45.70 -26.49 -41.25
C SER A 42 47.01 -26.97 -40.64
N ILE A 43 46.94 -27.73 -39.56
CA ILE A 43 48.12 -28.25 -38.84
C ILE A 43 48.53 -29.60 -39.42
N ARG A 44 47.56 -30.38 -39.90
CA ARG A 44 47.74 -31.65 -40.60
C ARG A 44 46.47 -32.02 -41.37
N LYS A 45 46.55 -33.06 -42.22
CA LYS A 45 45.35 -33.69 -42.80
C LYS A 45 44.80 -34.78 -41.90
N LEU A 46 43.48 -34.94 -41.93
CA LEU A 46 42.77 -36.03 -41.31
C LEU A 46 43.22 -37.35 -41.94
N THR A 47 43.58 -38.34 -41.13
CA THR A 47 44.00 -39.65 -41.62
C THR A 47 42.79 -40.49 -42.03
N GLU A 48 42.98 -41.47 -42.93
CA GLU A 48 41.89 -42.34 -43.39
C GLU A 48 41.23 -43.09 -42.23
N ASP A 49 42.00 -43.57 -41.27
CA ASP A 49 41.47 -44.24 -40.08
C ASP A 49 40.59 -43.30 -39.23
N GLU A 50 41.02 -42.06 -39.00
CA GLU A 50 40.23 -41.07 -38.25
C GLU A 50 38.93 -40.71 -39.00
N PHE A 51 38.99 -40.64 -40.33
CA PHE A 51 37.81 -40.41 -41.15
C PHE A 51 36.82 -41.57 -41.06
N GLN A 52 37.29 -42.83 -41.10
CA GLN A 52 36.44 -44.00 -40.90
C GLN A 52 35.79 -44.00 -39.50
N LEU A 53 36.49 -43.53 -38.46
CA LEU A 53 35.95 -43.40 -37.11
C LEU A 53 34.90 -42.29 -36.96
N LEU A 54 34.91 -41.26 -37.81
CA LEU A 54 33.90 -40.19 -37.83
C LEU A 54 32.66 -40.55 -38.67
N LYS A 55 32.82 -41.46 -39.64
CA LYS A 55 31.77 -41.87 -40.58
C LYS A 55 30.42 -42.21 -39.93
N PRO A 56 30.33 -42.93 -38.80
CA PRO A 56 29.04 -43.23 -38.18
C PRO A 56 28.26 -41.97 -37.76
N TYR A 57 28.95 -40.94 -37.28
CA TYR A 57 28.35 -39.66 -36.86
C TYR A 57 27.95 -38.79 -38.05
N LEU A 58 28.62 -38.96 -39.20
CA LEU A 58 28.28 -38.32 -40.47
C LEU A 58 27.12 -39.02 -41.19
N ASP A 59 26.92 -40.32 -40.95
CA ASP A 59 25.87 -41.13 -41.60
C ASP A 59 24.57 -41.17 -40.78
N ASN A 60 24.65 -40.98 -39.45
CA ASN A 60 23.50 -41.11 -38.55
C ASN A 60 23.22 -39.84 -37.73
N LYS A 61 22.11 -39.18 -38.06
CA LYS A 61 21.60 -37.98 -37.39
C LYS A 61 21.39 -38.14 -35.88
N TRP A 62 21.04 -39.33 -35.39
CA TRP A 62 20.70 -39.53 -33.97
C TRP A 62 21.94 -39.60 -33.06
N LEU A 63 23.12 -39.87 -33.63
CA LEU A 63 24.37 -39.92 -32.86
C LEU A 63 24.93 -38.54 -32.53
N VAL A 64 24.46 -37.50 -33.22
CA VAL A 64 24.91 -36.11 -33.06
C VAL A 64 23.80 -35.20 -32.54
N PHE A 65 22.71 -35.74 -31.99
CA PHE A 65 21.70 -34.92 -31.31
C PHE A 65 22.33 -34.31 -30.04
N PRO A 66 22.12 -33.02 -29.69
CA PRO A 66 21.18 -32.04 -30.25
C PRO A 66 21.73 -31.16 -31.40
N TYR A 67 22.89 -31.48 -31.96
CA TYR A 67 23.54 -30.72 -33.03
C TYR A 67 22.74 -30.80 -34.34
N LYS A 68 22.86 -29.76 -35.17
CA LYS A 68 22.23 -29.74 -36.49
C LYS A 68 23.02 -30.63 -37.45
N TYR A 69 22.63 -31.91 -37.51
CA TYR A 69 23.23 -32.94 -38.37
C TYR A 69 23.72 -32.43 -39.73
N GLN A 70 24.95 -32.80 -40.05
CA GLN A 70 25.65 -32.54 -41.30
C GLN A 70 26.15 -33.87 -41.83
N SER A 71 25.88 -34.15 -43.10
CA SER A 71 26.26 -35.41 -43.76
C SER A 71 27.68 -35.40 -44.35
N SER A 72 28.41 -34.29 -44.19
CA SER A 72 29.75 -34.12 -44.76
C SER A 72 30.59 -33.10 -43.99
N LEU A 73 31.91 -33.30 -44.02
CA LEU A 73 32.90 -32.31 -43.59
C LEU A 73 33.09 -31.25 -44.70
N ILE A 74 33.55 -30.05 -44.32
CA ILE A 74 33.90 -28.99 -45.28
C ILE A 74 35.13 -29.40 -46.10
N ASP A 75 36.14 -29.93 -45.42
CA ASP A 75 37.33 -30.56 -45.99
C ASP A 75 37.95 -31.53 -44.96
N LEU A 76 39.11 -32.07 -45.30
CA LEU A 76 39.87 -33.01 -44.47
C LEU A 76 41.01 -32.31 -43.70
N ASP A 77 40.99 -30.97 -43.59
CA ASP A 77 42.02 -30.23 -42.90
C ASP A 77 41.74 -30.18 -41.39
N VAL A 78 42.74 -30.51 -40.58
CA VAL A 78 42.65 -30.50 -39.12
C VAL A 78 43.21 -29.19 -38.59
N SER A 79 42.44 -28.50 -37.75
CA SER A 79 42.84 -27.25 -37.09
C SER A 79 42.90 -27.42 -35.59
N ALA A 80 43.78 -26.68 -34.92
CA ALA A 80 43.76 -26.59 -33.46
C ALA A 80 42.88 -25.44 -33.01
N LEU A 81 42.07 -25.69 -31.99
CA LEU A 81 41.41 -24.67 -31.18
C LEU A 81 41.93 -24.80 -29.75
N ALA A 82 42.14 -23.67 -29.10
CA ALA A 82 42.54 -23.63 -27.70
C ALA A 82 41.63 -22.68 -26.94
N GLY A 83 41.17 -23.10 -25.76
CA GLY A 83 40.32 -22.27 -24.92
C GLY A 83 39.55 -23.02 -23.85
N ASN A 84 38.75 -22.27 -23.12
CA ASN A 84 37.86 -22.82 -22.11
C ASN A 84 36.68 -23.51 -22.81
N CYS A 85 36.33 -24.71 -22.36
CA CYS A 85 35.17 -25.43 -22.87
C CYS A 85 33.94 -25.11 -22.01
N VAL A 86 32.89 -24.62 -22.67
CA VAL A 86 31.62 -24.27 -22.02
C VAL A 86 30.57 -25.29 -22.42
N ARG A 87 29.91 -25.90 -21.44
CA ARG A 87 28.77 -26.81 -21.67
C ARG A 87 27.46 -26.03 -21.62
N HIS A 88 26.63 -26.21 -22.64
CA HIS A 88 25.30 -25.64 -22.76
C HIS A 88 24.25 -26.74 -22.62
N SER A 89 23.59 -26.77 -21.46
CA SER A 89 22.50 -27.72 -21.17
C SER A 89 21.15 -27.21 -21.68
N LEU A 90 20.41 -28.07 -22.37
CA LEU A 90 19.04 -27.83 -22.83
C LEU A 90 18.07 -28.56 -21.91
N TYR A 91 17.03 -27.86 -21.46
CA TYR A 91 16.09 -28.37 -20.45
C TYR A 91 14.66 -28.46 -20.98
N THR A 92 13.99 -29.56 -20.68
CA THR A 92 12.53 -29.71 -20.84
C THR A 92 11.94 -30.08 -19.49
N ASN A 93 10.89 -29.38 -19.03
CA ASN A 93 10.24 -29.66 -17.75
C ASN A 93 11.21 -29.77 -16.54
N SER A 94 12.27 -28.95 -16.53
CA SER A 94 13.34 -28.94 -15.51
C SER A 94 14.23 -30.18 -15.42
N GLU A 95 14.15 -31.07 -16.41
CA GLU A 95 15.11 -32.13 -16.65
C GLU A 95 16.02 -31.71 -17.81
N GLU A 96 17.33 -31.93 -17.67
CA GLU A 96 18.25 -31.75 -18.77
C GLU A 96 17.97 -32.83 -19.81
N THR A 97 17.60 -32.42 -21.02
CA THR A 97 17.23 -33.36 -22.09
C THR A 97 18.35 -33.59 -23.09
N SER A 98 19.32 -32.69 -23.14
CA SER A 98 20.48 -32.77 -24.05
C SER A 98 21.45 -31.63 -23.75
N PHE A 99 22.69 -31.71 -24.20
CA PHE A 99 23.66 -30.62 -24.06
C PHE A 99 24.54 -30.50 -25.30
N TYR A 100 25.31 -29.41 -25.39
CA TYR A 100 26.37 -29.28 -26.38
C TYR A 100 27.55 -28.52 -25.78
N TYR A 101 28.73 -28.65 -26.39
CA TYR A 101 29.94 -27.96 -25.95
C TYR A 101 30.34 -26.83 -26.89
N GLU A 102 30.97 -25.79 -26.34
CA GLU A 102 31.46 -24.64 -27.08
C GLU A 102 32.90 -24.31 -26.67
N ILE A 103 33.78 -24.03 -27.64
CA ILE A 103 35.08 -23.39 -27.42
C ILE A 103 35.19 -22.20 -28.36
N GLY A 104 35.44 -21.01 -27.80
CA GLY A 104 35.70 -19.80 -28.60
C GLY A 104 34.56 -19.41 -29.55
N GLY A 105 33.30 -19.63 -29.18
CA GLY A 105 32.15 -19.30 -30.05
C GLY A 105 31.74 -20.39 -31.04
N ILE A 106 32.36 -21.58 -31.01
CA ILE A 106 32.09 -22.69 -31.92
C ILE A 106 31.53 -23.90 -31.16
N GLU A 107 30.40 -24.43 -31.64
CA GLU A 107 29.85 -25.71 -31.20
C GLU A 107 30.80 -26.88 -31.56
N LEU A 108 31.19 -27.68 -30.57
CA LEU A 108 32.08 -28.83 -30.72
C LEU A 108 31.34 -30.11 -30.34
N PHE A 109 31.38 -31.13 -31.20
CA PHE A 109 30.92 -32.48 -30.90
C PHE A 109 32.10 -33.38 -30.55
N PHE A 110 31.96 -34.17 -29.48
CA PHE A 110 33.00 -35.06 -28.95
C PHE A 110 32.62 -36.53 -29.23
N PRO A 111 33.12 -37.15 -30.30
CA PRO A 111 32.91 -38.57 -30.58
C PRO A 111 33.38 -39.46 -29.43
N TYR A 112 32.77 -40.65 -29.27
CA TYR A 112 33.20 -41.67 -28.31
C TYR A 112 33.39 -41.11 -26.88
N ASN A 113 32.52 -40.20 -26.44
CA ASN A 113 32.55 -39.56 -25.12
C ASN A 113 33.92 -38.94 -24.74
N MET A 114 34.66 -38.44 -25.74
CA MET A 114 35.94 -37.76 -25.54
C MET A 114 35.83 -36.51 -24.64
N TYR A 115 34.61 -36.03 -24.39
CA TYR A 115 34.34 -34.92 -23.47
C TYR A 115 34.78 -35.22 -22.02
N HIS A 116 34.96 -36.48 -21.61
CA HIS A 116 35.50 -36.84 -20.29
C HIS A 116 36.95 -36.37 -20.06
N HIS A 117 37.67 -36.05 -21.14
CA HIS A 117 39.06 -35.59 -21.09
C HIS A 117 39.21 -34.06 -21.15
N ILE A 118 38.10 -33.33 -20.98
CA ILE A 118 38.07 -31.87 -20.88
C ILE A 118 38.68 -31.42 -19.53
N SER A 119 39.42 -30.32 -19.56
CA SER A 119 40.00 -29.62 -18.41
C SER A 119 39.60 -28.13 -18.43
N ASP A 120 40.04 -27.32 -17.47
CA ASP A 120 39.69 -25.89 -17.40
C ASP A 120 40.14 -25.10 -18.65
N PHE A 121 41.27 -25.49 -19.25
CA PHE A 121 41.76 -24.98 -20.53
C PHE A 121 42.12 -26.16 -21.44
N ASN A 122 41.61 -26.15 -22.67
CA ASN A 122 41.71 -27.29 -23.58
C ASN A 122 42.44 -26.92 -24.85
N GLU A 123 43.28 -27.82 -25.33
CA GLU A 123 43.83 -27.82 -26.68
C GLU A 123 43.18 -28.97 -27.45
N VAL A 124 42.39 -28.63 -28.48
CA VAL A 124 41.62 -29.58 -29.27
C VAL A 124 42.01 -29.52 -30.74
N GLU A 125 42.19 -30.68 -31.37
CA GLU A 125 42.28 -30.80 -32.83
C GLU A 125 40.88 -31.11 -33.36
N VAL A 126 40.41 -30.33 -34.33
CA VAL A 126 39.04 -30.42 -34.86
C VAL A 126 39.01 -30.47 -36.39
N VAL A 127 37.94 -31.06 -36.92
CA VAL A 127 37.55 -30.96 -38.33
C VAL A 127 36.16 -30.36 -38.45
N PHE A 128 35.96 -29.48 -39.41
CA PHE A 128 34.75 -28.65 -39.48
C PHE A 128 33.66 -29.25 -40.37
N THR A 129 32.41 -29.10 -39.91
CA THR A 129 31.22 -29.15 -40.74
C THR A 129 30.72 -27.74 -41.01
N GLU A 130 29.66 -27.56 -41.81
CA GLU A 130 29.04 -26.25 -42.03
C GLU A 130 28.41 -25.61 -40.77
N ARG A 131 28.31 -26.33 -39.64
CA ARG A 131 27.54 -25.90 -38.46
C ARG A 131 28.23 -26.07 -37.11
N TYR A 132 29.13 -27.04 -36.99
CA TYR A 132 29.86 -27.38 -35.77
C TYR A 132 31.15 -28.12 -36.15
N ALA A 133 32.06 -28.35 -35.21
CA ALA A 133 33.28 -29.10 -35.47
C ALA A 133 33.29 -30.45 -34.72
N PHE A 134 33.84 -31.48 -35.36
CA PHE A 134 34.14 -32.76 -34.73
C PHE A 134 35.51 -32.69 -34.07
N VAL A 135 35.59 -33.12 -32.81
CA VAL A 135 36.85 -33.23 -32.09
C VAL A 135 37.53 -34.55 -32.44
N VAL A 136 38.76 -34.46 -32.94
CA VAL A 136 39.60 -35.60 -33.32
C VAL A 136 40.65 -35.91 -32.25
N LYS A 137 41.00 -34.91 -31.43
CA LYS A 137 41.90 -35.04 -30.28
C LYS A 137 41.64 -33.95 -29.26
N VAL A 138 41.70 -34.26 -27.97
CA VAL A 138 41.55 -33.31 -26.86
C VAL A 138 42.62 -33.55 -25.81
N ASN A 139 43.41 -32.54 -25.44
CA ASN A 139 44.41 -32.60 -24.37
C ASN A 139 45.35 -33.82 -24.44
N GLY A 140 45.74 -34.21 -25.67
CA GLY A 140 46.59 -35.37 -25.92
C GLY A 140 45.86 -36.72 -26.06
N TYR A 141 44.54 -36.76 -25.85
CA TYR A 141 43.69 -37.95 -26.03
C TYR A 141 43.05 -37.95 -27.42
N ASP A 142 43.40 -38.92 -28.27
CA ASP A 142 42.97 -38.99 -29.67
C ASP A 142 41.74 -39.89 -29.90
N ILE A 143 41.05 -39.69 -31.03
CA ILE A 143 39.83 -40.42 -31.39
C ILE A 143 40.07 -41.93 -31.58
N LYS A 144 41.30 -42.33 -31.93
CA LYS A 144 41.68 -43.75 -32.06
C LYS A 144 41.71 -44.42 -30.69
N THR A 145 42.39 -43.81 -29.73
CA THR A 145 42.42 -44.28 -28.34
C THR A 145 41.01 -44.30 -27.74
N ALA A 146 40.19 -43.30 -28.05
CA ALA A 146 38.79 -43.25 -27.61
C ALA A 146 37.97 -44.43 -28.14
N ALA A 147 38.01 -44.67 -29.46
CA ALA A 147 37.29 -45.78 -30.09
C ALA A 147 37.77 -47.16 -29.59
N GLU A 148 39.08 -47.34 -29.40
CA GLU A 148 39.67 -48.57 -28.85
C GLU A 148 39.24 -48.82 -27.41
N SER A 149 39.21 -47.79 -26.57
CA SER A 149 38.79 -47.89 -25.16
C SER A 149 37.33 -48.34 -25.00
N GLN A 150 36.50 -48.14 -26.03
CA GLN A 150 35.08 -48.51 -26.05
C GLN A 150 34.81 -49.77 -26.88
N ASN A 151 35.84 -50.52 -27.30
CA ASN A 151 35.71 -51.70 -28.19
C ASN A 151 34.93 -51.40 -29.50
N GLY A 152 34.99 -50.15 -29.99
CA GLY A 152 34.21 -49.70 -31.16
C GLY A 152 32.70 -49.54 -30.91
N GLY A 153 32.26 -49.56 -29.65
CA GLY A 153 30.89 -49.24 -29.27
C GLY A 153 30.56 -47.77 -29.59
N ILE A 154 29.45 -47.56 -30.28
CA ILE A 154 28.96 -46.22 -30.63
C ILE A 154 27.73 -45.96 -29.76
N TYR A 155 27.87 -45.03 -28.83
CA TYR A 155 26.79 -44.61 -27.94
C TYR A 155 26.28 -43.23 -28.39
N SER A 156 24.96 -43.05 -28.45
CA SER A 156 24.37 -41.72 -28.55
C SER A 156 24.41 -41.06 -27.16
N GLU A 157 24.43 -39.72 -27.07
CA GLU A 157 24.18 -39.00 -25.80
C GLU A 157 22.83 -39.41 -25.16
N LEU A 158 21.91 -39.99 -25.93
CA LEU A 158 20.64 -40.54 -25.44
C LEU A 158 20.79 -41.90 -24.70
N ASP A 159 21.92 -42.59 -24.85
CA ASP A 159 22.19 -43.93 -24.29
C ASP A 159 22.95 -43.87 -22.94
N GLU A 160 23.20 -42.67 -22.40
CA GLU A 160 23.89 -42.54 -21.11
C GLU A 160 23.02 -43.10 -19.96
N PRO A 161 23.56 -44.01 -19.11
CA PRO A 161 22.79 -44.71 -18.08
C PRO A 161 21.99 -43.80 -17.13
N TRP A 162 22.47 -42.57 -16.87
CA TRP A 162 21.75 -41.60 -16.04
C TRP A 162 20.49 -41.02 -16.68
N LEU A 163 20.25 -41.20 -17.98
CA LEU A 163 18.98 -40.88 -18.64
C LEU A 163 17.93 -41.99 -18.49
N HIS A 164 18.32 -43.23 -18.12
CA HIS A 164 17.42 -44.40 -18.06
C HIS A 164 17.33 -45.13 -16.69
N GLU A 165 18.17 -44.83 -15.70
CA GLU A 165 18.12 -45.51 -14.40
C GLU A 165 17.10 -44.92 -13.41
N GLN A 166 15.83 -45.29 -13.60
CA GLN A 166 14.87 -45.42 -12.49
C GLN A 166 14.19 -46.79 -12.52
N SER A 167 14.96 -47.87 -12.45
CA SER A 167 14.54 -49.15 -11.87
C SER A 167 15.64 -50.20 -12.03
N PHE A 168 16.48 -50.40 -11.00
CA PHE A 168 16.73 -51.69 -10.36
C PHE A 168 17.85 -51.55 -9.33
N ASP A 169 17.58 -52.05 -8.13
CA ASP A 169 18.49 -52.14 -7.00
C ASP A 169 19.43 -53.35 -7.12
N LEU A 170 20.56 -53.22 -6.40
CA LEU A 170 21.46 -54.25 -5.89
C LEU A 170 22.38 -54.98 -6.89
N GLU A 171 23.68 -54.71 -6.80
CA GLU A 171 24.59 -55.67 -6.16
C GLU A 171 25.93 -55.06 -5.73
N THR A 172 26.34 -55.47 -4.53
CA THR A 172 27.58 -55.21 -3.82
C THR A 172 28.81 -55.78 -4.52
N LEU A 173 29.93 -55.04 -4.52
CA LEU A 173 31.26 -55.67 -4.56
C LEU A 173 32.26 -54.97 -3.62
N GLU A 174 32.90 -55.85 -2.85
CA GLU A 174 33.98 -55.63 -1.89
C GLU A 174 35.32 -55.31 -2.55
N ASP A 175 36.14 -54.60 -1.78
CA ASP A 175 37.61 -54.67 -1.64
C ASP A 175 38.52 -54.97 -2.85
N LYS A 176 39.42 -54.01 -3.11
CA LYS A 176 40.86 -54.30 -3.11
C LYS A 176 41.75 -53.08 -2.86
N GLN A 177 42.59 -53.22 -1.84
CA GLN A 177 43.79 -52.43 -1.55
C GLN A 177 44.83 -52.55 -2.69
N LEU A 178 45.64 -51.51 -2.96
CA LEU A 178 46.98 -51.31 -2.36
C LEU A 178 47.82 -50.25 -3.13
N SER A 179 48.55 -49.45 -2.34
CA SER A 179 49.85 -48.81 -2.60
C SER A 179 49.98 -47.68 -3.65
N SER A 180 50.40 -46.49 -3.22
CA SER A 180 51.83 -46.15 -3.16
C SER A 180 52.06 -44.85 -2.39
N ASN A 181 53.07 -44.91 -1.52
CA ASN A 181 53.66 -43.81 -0.77
C ASN A 181 54.13 -42.66 -1.67
N ASN A 182 53.98 -41.42 -1.21
CA ASN A 182 55.05 -40.42 -1.24
C ASN A 182 54.76 -39.33 -0.19
N ALA A 183 55.54 -39.39 0.89
CA ALA A 183 55.65 -38.34 1.88
C ALA A 183 56.68 -37.30 1.40
N ALA A 184 56.31 -36.02 1.34
CA ALA A 184 57.26 -34.94 1.57
C ALA A 184 56.57 -33.59 1.86
N LYS A 185 56.93 -33.04 3.03
CA LYS A 185 57.08 -31.61 3.37
C LYS A 185 55.83 -30.75 3.57
N ILE A 186 55.42 -30.79 4.84
CA ILE A 186 54.96 -29.69 5.70
C ILE A 186 55.50 -28.33 5.26
N LYS A 187 54.58 -27.42 4.93
CA LYS A 187 54.73 -25.96 5.02
C LYS A 187 53.67 -25.49 6.01
N SER A 188 54.10 -24.95 7.15
CA SER A 188 53.22 -24.37 8.17
C SER A 188 52.81 -22.96 7.75
N GLU A 189 51.57 -22.80 7.33
CA GLU A 189 50.88 -21.51 7.33
C GLU A 189 49.92 -21.48 8.53
N THR A 190 50.00 -20.38 9.27
CA THR A 190 49.23 -20.10 10.47
C THR A 190 47.82 -19.72 10.02
N ASP A 191 46.94 -20.71 10.01
CA ASP A 191 45.51 -20.46 9.78
C ASP A 191 44.68 -21.02 10.93
N ASN A 192 43.65 -20.26 11.30
CA ASN A 192 42.81 -20.52 12.46
C ASN A 192 42.30 -21.97 12.46
N LYS A 193 42.78 -22.74 13.44
CA LYS A 193 42.57 -24.17 13.65
C LYS A 193 41.11 -24.60 13.37
N ILE A 194 40.84 -25.07 12.14
CA ILE A 194 39.60 -25.77 11.81
C ILE A 194 39.58 -27.02 12.71
N SER A 195 38.57 -27.07 13.57
CA SER A 195 38.55 -27.99 14.71
C SER A 195 37.82 -29.31 14.42
N TYR A 196 37.27 -29.46 13.22
CA TYR A 196 36.60 -30.64 12.69
C TYR A 196 37.35 -31.12 11.44
N VAL A 197 37.17 -32.37 11.05
CA VAL A 197 37.74 -32.91 9.81
C VAL A 197 36.73 -32.72 8.68
N GLU A 198 37.09 -31.94 7.66
CA GLU A 198 36.33 -31.90 6.41
C GLU A 198 36.63 -33.18 5.62
N LEU A 199 35.60 -33.96 5.34
CA LEU A 199 35.72 -35.24 4.65
C LEU A 199 35.52 -35.08 3.15
N LEU A 200 34.42 -34.42 2.76
CA LEU A 200 33.96 -34.30 1.37
C LEU A 200 33.14 -33.03 1.20
N GLU A 201 33.24 -32.40 0.03
CA GLU A 201 32.33 -31.35 -0.42
C GLU A 201 31.48 -31.91 -1.56
N ARG A 202 30.16 -31.78 -1.46
CA ARG A 202 29.19 -32.23 -2.47
C ARG A 202 28.13 -31.17 -2.69
N GLU A 203 27.39 -31.26 -3.78
CA GLU A 203 26.17 -30.47 -3.94
C GLU A 203 25.01 -31.10 -3.15
N GLU A 204 24.03 -30.28 -2.80
CA GLU A 204 22.77 -30.79 -2.23
C GLU A 204 22.09 -31.77 -3.18
N THR A 205 21.50 -32.81 -2.61
CA THR A 205 20.67 -33.72 -3.40
C THR A 205 19.37 -33.04 -3.85
N PRO A 206 18.74 -33.50 -4.95
CA PRO A 206 17.46 -32.97 -5.41
C PRO A 206 16.34 -33.07 -4.35
N LEU A 207 16.43 -34.05 -3.45
CA LEU A 207 15.48 -34.23 -2.36
C LEU A 207 15.73 -33.23 -1.21
N GLU A 208 16.98 -33.04 -0.77
CA GLU A 208 17.34 -32.02 0.24
C GLU A 208 16.94 -30.61 -0.22
N SER A 209 17.15 -30.34 -1.51
CA SER A 209 16.73 -29.11 -2.21
C SER A 209 15.23 -28.83 -2.08
N LYS A 210 14.36 -29.86 -2.12
CA LYS A 210 12.90 -29.71 -1.93
C LYS A 210 12.50 -29.26 -0.53
N ASN A 211 13.42 -29.25 0.44
CA ASN A 211 13.18 -28.65 1.76
C ASN A 211 13.13 -27.12 1.71
N ARG A 212 13.66 -26.50 0.64
CA ARG A 212 13.58 -25.06 0.38
C ARG A 212 12.40 -24.73 -0.54
N ASN A 213 11.87 -23.52 -0.41
CA ASN A 213 10.79 -23.04 -1.28
C ASN A 213 11.39 -22.45 -2.56
N PRO A 214 11.24 -23.08 -3.75
CA PRO A 214 11.77 -22.53 -4.99
C PRO A 214 10.91 -21.38 -5.52
N LYS A 215 9.71 -21.17 -4.95
CA LYS A 215 8.72 -20.21 -5.46
C LYS A 215 8.76 -18.91 -4.68
N THR A 216 8.55 -17.80 -5.38
CA THR A 216 8.45 -16.48 -4.75
C THR A 216 7.40 -16.43 -3.64
N ASN A 217 7.67 -15.58 -2.65
CA ASN A 217 6.83 -15.41 -1.47
C ASN A 217 5.50 -14.67 -1.75
N GLY A 218 5.10 -14.45 -3.01
CA GLY A 218 3.85 -13.76 -3.36
C GLY A 218 3.87 -12.23 -3.20
N ILE A 219 5.04 -11.65 -2.89
CA ILE A 219 5.20 -10.19 -2.69
C ILE A 219 4.77 -9.42 -3.93
N LEU A 220 5.16 -9.89 -5.12
CA LEU A 220 4.84 -9.22 -6.37
C LEU A 220 3.33 -9.22 -6.66
N SER A 221 2.65 -10.35 -6.42
CA SER A 221 1.19 -10.42 -6.50
C SER A 221 0.52 -9.48 -5.49
N ALA A 222 1.01 -9.45 -4.24
CA ALA A 222 0.49 -8.54 -3.22
C ALA A 222 0.68 -7.06 -3.60
N PHE A 223 1.85 -6.70 -4.15
CA PHE A 223 2.14 -5.36 -4.64
C PHE A 223 1.14 -4.90 -5.70
N PHE A 224 0.86 -5.73 -6.71
CA PHE A 224 -0.12 -5.37 -7.75
C PHE A 224 -1.56 -5.32 -7.23
N LEU A 225 -1.91 -6.15 -6.24
CA LEU A 225 -3.22 -6.06 -5.57
C LEU A 225 -3.38 -4.75 -4.79
N VAL A 226 -2.33 -4.33 -4.09
CA VAL A 226 -2.28 -3.02 -3.40
C VAL A 226 -2.36 -1.88 -4.41
N SER A 227 -1.54 -1.91 -5.46
CA SER A 227 -1.53 -0.92 -6.54
C SER A 227 -2.92 -0.75 -7.17
N MET A 228 -3.58 -1.86 -7.52
CA MET A 228 -4.94 -1.86 -8.06
C MET A 228 -5.93 -1.16 -7.10
N THR A 229 -5.86 -1.48 -5.81
CA THR A 229 -6.77 -0.92 -4.80
C THR A 229 -6.52 0.57 -4.58
N VAL A 230 -5.25 0.98 -4.48
CA VAL A 230 -4.87 2.39 -4.30
C VAL A 230 -5.28 3.22 -5.52
N SER A 231 -5.01 2.74 -6.73
CA SER A 231 -5.43 3.44 -7.95
C SER A 231 -6.95 3.50 -8.07
N PHE A 232 -7.67 2.48 -7.62
CA PHE A 232 -9.12 2.54 -7.57
C PHE A 232 -9.61 3.59 -6.57
N LEU A 233 -9.04 3.68 -5.38
CA LEU A 233 -9.40 4.74 -4.42
C LEU A 233 -9.11 6.13 -4.99
N MET A 234 -7.98 6.30 -5.69
CA MET A 234 -7.71 7.56 -6.41
C MET A 234 -8.77 7.84 -7.49
N TYR A 235 -9.18 6.81 -8.25
CA TYR A 235 -10.25 6.93 -9.22
C TYR A 235 -11.60 7.29 -8.57
N TRP A 236 -11.90 6.70 -7.41
CA TRP A 236 -13.12 6.93 -6.61
C TRP A 236 -13.24 8.35 -6.05
N TYR A 237 -12.13 9.07 -5.85
CA TYR A 237 -12.17 10.46 -5.36
C TYR A 237 -11.93 11.49 -6.47
N LEU A 238 -11.09 11.20 -7.46
CA LEU A 238 -10.67 12.16 -8.48
C LEU A 238 -11.45 12.06 -9.80
N ASN A 239 -12.22 10.98 -10.01
CA ASN A 239 -12.98 10.69 -11.24
C ASN A 239 -12.19 10.81 -12.55
N ASN A 240 -10.87 10.58 -12.53
CA ASN A 240 -10.04 10.72 -13.72
C ASN A 240 -9.97 9.40 -14.50
N SER A 241 -10.52 9.38 -15.72
CA SER A 241 -10.54 8.22 -16.61
C SER A 241 -9.15 7.65 -16.93
N ALA A 242 -8.08 8.46 -16.87
CA ALA A 242 -6.71 7.97 -17.05
C ALA A 242 -6.30 6.98 -15.94
N ILE A 243 -6.78 7.19 -14.71
CA ILE A 243 -6.47 6.33 -13.55
C ILE A 243 -7.12 4.95 -13.71
N LEU A 244 -8.25 4.86 -14.40
CA LEU A 244 -8.92 3.59 -14.68
C LEU A 244 -8.02 2.62 -15.46
N PHE A 245 -7.21 3.12 -16.40
CA PHE A 245 -6.24 2.27 -17.11
C PHE A 245 -5.19 1.67 -16.17
N LEU A 246 -4.78 2.41 -15.12
CA LEU A 246 -3.85 1.93 -14.11
C LEU A 246 -4.49 0.83 -13.24
N VAL A 247 -5.78 0.97 -12.90
CA VAL A 247 -6.55 -0.08 -12.20
C VAL A 247 -6.55 -1.37 -13.02
N ILE A 248 -6.90 -1.27 -14.31
CA ILE A 248 -6.96 -2.43 -15.23
C ILE A 248 -5.58 -3.06 -15.40
N PHE A 249 -4.54 -2.25 -15.64
CA PHE A 249 -3.18 -2.73 -15.81
C PHE A 249 -2.67 -3.46 -14.55
N SER A 250 -2.91 -2.89 -13.37
CA SER A 250 -2.55 -3.52 -12.09
C SER A 250 -3.31 -4.83 -11.88
N PHE A 251 -4.59 -4.89 -12.26
CA PHE A 251 -5.39 -6.10 -12.16
C PHE A 251 -4.86 -7.23 -13.06
N ILE A 252 -4.47 -6.92 -14.30
CA ILE A 252 -3.87 -7.88 -15.23
C ILE A 252 -2.56 -8.43 -14.66
N LEU A 253 -1.69 -7.56 -14.14
CA LEU A 253 -0.42 -7.98 -13.53
C LEU A 253 -0.64 -8.77 -12.24
N PHE A 254 -1.64 -8.42 -11.43
CA PHE A 254 -2.04 -9.21 -10.28
C PHE A 254 -2.42 -10.63 -10.70
N ILE A 255 -3.29 -10.80 -11.71
CA ILE A 255 -3.66 -12.12 -12.23
C ILE A 255 -2.42 -12.85 -12.75
N LEU A 256 -1.60 -12.19 -13.57
CA LEU A 256 -0.39 -12.78 -14.14
C LEU A 256 0.52 -13.33 -13.04
N PHE A 257 0.88 -12.53 -12.03
CA PHE A 257 1.77 -12.98 -10.94
C PHE A 257 1.07 -13.84 -9.88
N TYR A 258 -0.27 -13.87 -9.86
CA TYR A 258 -1.01 -14.81 -9.03
C TYR A 258 -0.90 -16.24 -9.61
N TRP A 259 -0.88 -16.36 -10.94
CA TRP A 259 -0.77 -17.64 -11.64
C TRP A 259 0.69 -18.01 -11.94
N TYR A 260 1.42 -17.12 -12.60
CA TYR A 260 2.85 -17.24 -12.87
C TYR A 260 3.61 -17.14 -11.55
N GLN A 261 4.14 -18.28 -11.11
CA GLN A 261 4.96 -18.39 -9.90
C GLN A 261 6.42 -18.37 -10.36
N PRO A 262 7.04 -17.18 -10.56
CA PRO A 262 8.44 -17.12 -10.94
C PRO A 262 9.24 -17.92 -9.93
N LYS A 263 10.03 -18.86 -10.45
CA LYS A 263 10.97 -19.62 -9.62
C LYS A 263 12.13 -18.66 -9.30
N SER A 264 12.57 -18.65 -8.06
CA SER A 264 13.84 -17.99 -7.73
C SER A 264 14.94 -18.64 -8.56
N LYS A 265 15.97 -17.88 -8.97
CA LYS A 265 17.23 -18.48 -9.42
C LYS A 265 17.67 -19.44 -8.31
N TYR A 266 17.84 -20.70 -8.68
CA TYR A 266 18.05 -21.80 -7.75
C TYR A 266 19.46 -22.31 -7.99
N ASP A 267 20.37 -21.96 -7.08
CA ASP A 267 21.69 -22.58 -7.04
C ASP A 267 21.61 -23.70 -6.00
N LEU A 268 22.04 -24.90 -6.39
CA LEU A 268 22.25 -25.99 -5.43
C LEU A 268 23.29 -25.50 -4.42
N HIS A 269 22.95 -25.53 -3.13
CA HIS A 269 23.92 -25.14 -2.12
C HIS A 269 25.02 -26.21 -2.06
N LYS A 270 26.24 -25.76 -1.78
CA LYS A 270 27.33 -26.68 -1.44
C LYS A 270 27.10 -27.23 -0.03
N VAL A 271 27.37 -28.51 0.14
CA VAL A 271 27.27 -29.26 1.39
C VAL A 271 28.65 -29.80 1.75
N LYS A 272 29.09 -29.50 2.97
CA LYS A 272 30.32 -30.05 3.54
C LYS A 272 29.97 -31.20 4.47
N CYS A 273 30.60 -32.35 4.24
CA CYS A 273 30.62 -33.46 5.17
C CYS A 273 31.75 -33.21 6.17
N ILE A 274 31.38 -32.97 7.43
CA ILE A 274 32.31 -32.70 8.52
C ILE A 274 32.24 -33.82 9.55
N LYS A 275 33.36 -34.10 10.22
CA LYS A 275 33.44 -35.02 11.35
C LYS A 275 33.98 -34.31 12.58
N GLY A 276 33.17 -34.22 13.63
CA GLY A 276 33.49 -33.40 14.81
C GLY A 276 32.65 -33.72 16.05
N LEU A 277 33.05 -33.21 17.21
CA LEU A 277 32.36 -33.41 18.48
C LEU A 277 31.33 -32.30 18.74
N ILE A 278 30.10 -32.66 19.10
CA ILE A 278 29.15 -31.73 19.70
C ILE A 278 29.65 -31.39 21.11
N ILE A 279 30.04 -30.14 21.33
CA ILE A 279 30.50 -29.66 22.65
C ILE A 279 29.34 -29.13 23.48
N SER A 280 28.40 -28.45 22.83
CA SER A 280 27.22 -27.90 23.48
C SER A 280 26.02 -27.84 22.54
N LYS A 281 24.84 -28.05 23.13
CA LYS A 281 23.54 -27.86 22.49
C LYS A 281 22.83 -26.68 23.15
N GLN A 282 22.44 -25.69 22.36
CA GLN A 282 21.66 -24.55 22.81
C GLN A 282 20.21 -24.71 22.34
N THR A 283 19.35 -25.17 23.24
CA THR A 283 17.94 -25.47 22.96
C THR A 283 17.15 -24.20 22.60
N ASP A 284 17.39 -23.09 23.31
CA ASP A 284 16.67 -21.83 23.13
C ASP A 284 16.93 -21.18 21.76
N THR A 285 18.18 -21.23 21.30
CA THR A 285 18.61 -20.65 20.02
C THR A 285 18.55 -21.64 18.86
N LYS A 286 18.19 -22.91 19.11
CA LYS A 286 18.14 -24.02 18.13
C LYS A 286 19.47 -24.24 17.42
N LYS A 287 20.56 -24.14 18.18
CA LYS A 287 21.93 -24.21 17.67
C LYS A 287 22.73 -25.28 18.38
N VAL A 288 23.67 -25.86 17.65
CA VAL A 288 24.64 -26.83 18.19
C VAL A 288 26.05 -26.33 17.86
N THR A 289 26.94 -26.36 18.85
CA THR A 289 28.35 -26.00 18.65
C THR A 289 29.16 -27.27 18.45
N VAL A 290 29.76 -27.39 17.26
CA VAL A 290 30.68 -28.45 16.89
C VAL A 290 32.12 -27.98 17.11
N ASP A 291 32.85 -28.80 17.86
CA ASP A 291 34.19 -28.58 18.36
C ASP A 291 34.39 -27.14 18.87
N LYS A 292 35.50 -26.48 18.50
CA LYS A 292 35.94 -25.26 19.17
C LYS A 292 35.07 -24.03 18.99
N ASN A 293 34.25 -23.92 17.92
CA ASN A 293 33.31 -22.80 17.71
C ASN A 293 32.45 -22.89 16.43
N TYR A 294 32.25 -24.06 15.83
CA TYR A 294 31.44 -24.16 14.60
C TYR A 294 29.96 -24.27 14.95
N ILE A 295 29.25 -23.14 14.88
CA ILE A 295 27.84 -23.05 15.25
C ILE A 295 26.97 -23.46 14.08
N LEU A 296 26.19 -24.52 14.28
CA LEU A 296 25.24 -25.08 13.33
C LEU A 296 23.81 -24.72 13.70
N ASN A 297 23.01 -24.42 12.69
CA ASN A 297 21.56 -24.28 12.81
C ASN A 297 20.90 -25.65 12.67
N VAL A 298 20.04 -26.01 13.62
CA VAL A 298 19.44 -27.34 13.68
C VAL A 298 17.92 -27.26 13.56
N PRO A 299 17.27 -28.17 12.80
CA PRO A 299 15.82 -28.30 12.82
C PRO A 299 15.31 -28.47 14.27
N PRO A 300 14.35 -27.67 14.75
CA PRO A 300 13.97 -27.69 16.17
C PRO A 300 13.48 -29.05 16.67
N TYR A 301 12.87 -29.85 15.78
CA TYR A 301 12.37 -31.19 16.09
C TYR A 301 13.48 -32.25 16.17
N TRP A 302 14.72 -31.93 15.81
CA TRP A 302 15.89 -32.80 15.98
C TRP A 302 16.57 -32.66 17.34
N LEU A 303 16.38 -31.53 18.03
CA LEU A 303 17.03 -31.23 19.32
C LEU A 303 16.86 -32.34 20.40
N PRO A 304 15.70 -33.02 20.51
CA PRO A 304 15.54 -34.11 21.47
C PRO A 304 16.38 -35.37 21.13
N PHE A 305 16.77 -35.53 19.88
CA PHE A 305 17.49 -36.71 19.38
C PHE A 305 19.00 -36.48 19.26
N LEU A 306 19.46 -35.24 19.41
CA LEU A 306 20.88 -34.89 19.42
C LEU A 306 21.44 -34.92 20.85
N PRO A 307 22.66 -35.44 21.05
CA PRO A 307 23.30 -35.45 22.35
C PRO A 307 23.58 -34.02 22.84
N ASP A 308 23.51 -33.79 24.16
CA ASP A 308 23.89 -32.50 24.75
C ASP A 308 25.39 -32.22 24.58
N LYS A 309 26.19 -33.30 24.67
CA LYS A 309 27.61 -33.35 24.38
C LYS A 309 27.97 -34.73 23.85
N SER A 310 28.63 -34.84 22.71
CA SER A 310 29.05 -36.13 22.14
C SER A 310 30.39 -36.57 22.71
N SER A 311 30.52 -37.86 23.04
CA SER A 311 31.79 -38.47 23.46
C SER A 311 32.67 -38.91 22.28
N MET A 312 32.07 -39.17 21.11
CA MET A 312 32.75 -39.59 19.89
C MET A 312 32.46 -38.63 18.73
N PRO A 313 33.43 -38.38 17.83
CA PRO A 313 33.26 -37.44 16.73
C PRO A 313 32.26 -38.00 15.71
N ALA A 314 31.21 -37.23 15.45
CA ALA A 314 30.10 -37.65 14.60
C ALA A 314 30.21 -37.07 13.18
N SER A 315 29.79 -37.84 12.17
CA SER A 315 29.67 -37.39 10.78
C SER A 315 28.41 -36.55 10.59
N MET A 316 28.57 -35.37 9.99
CA MET A 316 27.50 -34.40 9.80
C MET A 316 27.57 -33.79 8.40
N ASP A 317 26.43 -33.64 7.74
CA ASP A 317 26.33 -32.90 6.48
C ASP A 317 25.76 -31.52 6.77
N VAL A 318 26.45 -30.47 6.31
CA VAL A 318 26.11 -29.08 6.63
C VAL A 318 26.12 -28.22 5.37
N THR A 319 25.11 -27.35 5.21
CA THR A 319 25.11 -26.35 4.12
C THR A 319 26.19 -25.30 4.35
N VAL A 320 26.93 -24.92 3.31
CA VAL A 320 28.03 -23.95 3.42
C VAL A 320 27.52 -22.55 3.79
N ASP A 321 26.45 -22.08 3.12
CA ASP A 321 25.97 -20.69 3.27
C ASP A 321 25.23 -20.47 4.60
N ASP A 322 24.23 -21.30 4.86
CA ASP A 322 23.32 -21.13 6.01
C ASP A 322 23.74 -21.91 7.27
N LYS A 323 24.79 -22.75 7.17
CA LYS A 323 25.27 -23.64 8.25
C LYS A 323 24.15 -24.51 8.86
N ASN A 324 23.21 -24.95 8.03
CA ASN A 324 22.12 -25.82 8.46
C ASN A 324 22.60 -27.26 8.48
N LEU A 325 22.29 -27.97 9.57
CA LEU A 325 22.52 -29.41 9.69
C LEU A 325 21.49 -30.19 8.84
N ILE A 326 21.98 -30.93 7.85
CA ILE A 326 21.19 -31.70 6.87
C ILE A 326 21.15 -33.19 7.21
N ARG A 327 22.25 -33.70 7.76
CA ARG A 327 22.38 -35.09 8.22
C ARG A 327 23.22 -35.15 9.48
N TYR A 328 22.82 -36.00 10.43
CA TYR A 328 23.60 -36.37 11.60
C TYR A 328 23.68 -37.89 11.68
N GLU A 329 24.88 -38.41 11.43
CA GLU A 329 25.14 -39.85 11.31
C GLU A 329 24.14 -40.54 10.34
N ASN A 330 23.89 -41.82 10.55
CA ASN A 330 22.84 -42.57 9.87
C ASN A 330 21.47 -42.46 10.58
N THR A 331 21.35 -41.57 11.58
CA THR A 331 20.17 -41.50 12.46
C THR A 331 19.18 -40.42 12.05
N LEU A 332 19.67 -39.23 11.67
CA LEU A 332 18.84 -38.08 11.28
C LEU A 332 19.24 -37.62 9.88
N SER A 333 18.28 -37.48 8.97
CA SER A 333 18.56 -37.07 7.59
C SER A 333 17.35 -36.38 6.99
N ILE A 334 17.52 -35.13 6.53
CA ILE A 334 16.47 -34.39 5.80
C ILE A 334 16.10 -35.10 4.51
N ASN A 335 17.06 -35.76 3.84
CA ASN A 335 16.82 -36.55 2.64
C ASN A 335 15.78 -37.67 2.90
N HIS A 336 16.02 -38.48 3.94
CA HIS A 336 15.11 -39.56 4.34
C HIS A 336 13.73 -39.03 4.77
N GLU A 337 13.66 -37.88 5.43
CA GLU A 337 12.38 -37.28 5.80
C GLU A 337 11.53 -36.89 4.60
N ILE A 338 12.16 -36.37 3.55
CA ILE A 338 11.48 -35.95 2.33
C ILE A 338 11.06 -37.15 1.50
N GLU A 339 11.88 -38.20 1.48
CA GLU A 339 11.54 -39.47 0.85
C GLU A 339 10.32 -40.13 1.50
N GLN A 340 10.30 -40.23 2.84
CA GLN A 340 9.25 -40.93 3.58
C GLN A 340 7.97 -40.10 3.78
N PHE A 341 8.09 -38.80 4.06
CA PHE A 341 6.94 -37.95 4.44
C PHE A 341 6.65 -36.82 3.44
N GLY A 342 7.43 -36.73 2.36
CA GLY A 342 7.32 -35.66 1.37
C GLY A 342 7.90 -34.32 1.84
N PRO A 343 8.00 -33.33 0.93
CA PRO A 343 8.54 -32.01 1.24
C PRO A 343 7.56 -31.13 2.03
N PRO A 344 8.08 -30.18 2.83
CA PRO A 344 7.25 -29.25 3.59
C PRO A 344 6.38 -28.37 2.66
N LYS A 345 5.15 -28.08 3.10
CA LYS A 345 4.25 -27.19 2.37
C LYS A 345 4.48 -25.74 2.78
N PHE A 346 5.09 -24.93 1.92
CA PHE A 346 5.41 -23.53 2.26
C PHE A 346 4.18 -22.64 2.37
N VAL A 347 4.09 -21.90 3.49
CA VAL A 347 2.93 -21.08 3.86
C VAL A 347 3.08 -19.59 3.55
N LYS A 348 4.33 -19.07 3.44
CA LYS A 348 4.63 -17.63 3.37
C LYS A 348 3.81 -16.88 2.33
N ARG A 349 3.71 -17.41 1.11
CA ARG A 349 2.91 -16.81 0.03
C ARG A 349 1.43 -16.66 0.38
N ASN A 350 0.82 -17.73 0.88
CA ASN A 350 -0.60 -17.72 1.23
C ASN A 350 -0.84 -16.82 2.44
N LEU A 351 0.10 -16.76 3.38
CA LEU A 351 0.04 -15.84 4.52
C LEU A 351 0.05 -14.37 4.07
N ILE A 352 1.00 -13.99 3.21
CA ILE A 352 1.10 -12.62 2.68
C ILE A 352 -0.19 -12.24 1.95
N LEU A 353 -0.66 -13.07 1.02
CA LEU A 353 -1.88 -12.79 0.26
C LEU A 353 -3.16 -12.79 1.11
N PHE A 354 -3.22 -13.62 2.15
CA PHE A 354 -4.32 -13.62 3.11
C PHE A 354 -4.37 -12.28 3.86
N ILE A 355 -3.26 -11.87 4.49
CA ILE A 355 -3.18 -10.62 5.26
C ILE A 355 -3.48 -9.42 4.35
N THR A 356 -2.83 -9.35 3.19
CA THR A 356 -3.07 -8.26 2.21
C THR A 356 -4.53 -8.24 1.78
N GLY A 357 -5.14 -9.39 1.46
CA GLY A 357 -6.55 -9.47 1.08
C GLY A 357 -7.50 -8.98 2.19
N VAL A 358 -7.27 -9.37 3.45
CA VAL A 358 -8.09 -8.91 4.60
C VAL A 358 -7.99 -7.39 4.76
N VAL A 359 -6.77 -6.85 4.78
CA VAL A 359 -6.54 -5.42 4.98
C VAL A 359 -7.18 -4.60 3.86
N LEU A 360 -6.96 -4.99 2.60
CA LEU A 360 -7.53 -4.26 1.46
C LEU A 360 -9.06 -4.37 1.39
N SER A 361 -9.63 -5.53 1.73
CA SER A 361 -11.10 -5.68 1.81
C SER A 361 -11.70 -4.72 2.83
N ALA A 362 -11.09 -4.59 4.01
CA ALA A 362 -11.53 -3.65 5.04
C ALA A 362 -11.41 -2.19 4.55
N ILE A 363 -10.29 -1.83 3.92
CA ILE A 363 -10.10 -0.48 3.37
C ILE A 363 -11.20 -0.15 2.35
N VAL A 364 -11.46 -1.04 1.40
CA VAL A 364 -12.50 -0.81 0.38
C VAL A 364 -13.89 -0.73 1.02
N TYR A 365 -14.19 -1.60 1.97
CA TYR A 365 -15.48 -1.59 2.69
C TYR A 365 -15.78 -0.24 3.35
N PHE A 366 -14.80 0.35 4.05
CA PHE A 366 -14.99 1.60 4.78
C PHE A 366 -14.91 2.85 3.89
N GLN A 367 -14.18 2.81 2.77
CA GLN A 367 -13.96 3.99 1.93
C GLN A 367 -15.02 4.18 0.84
N THR A 368 -15.65 3.10 0.36
CA THR A 368 -16.53 3.16 -0.83
C THR A 368 -17.96 2.72 -0.58
N SER A 369 -18.46 2.75 0.65
CA SER A 369 -19.88 2.45 0.99
C SER A 369 -20.40 1.15 0.35
N ILE A 370 -19.65 0.06 0.49
CA ILE A 370 -19.90 -1.19 -0.26
C ILE A 370 -21.33 -1.73 -0.08
N VAL A 371 -21.92 -1.58 1.10
CA VAL A 371 -23.29 -2.02 1.38
C VAL A 371 -24.30 -1.27 0.53
N ASP A 372 -24.18 0.05 0.46
CA ASP A 372 -25.09 0.91 -0.27
C ASP A 372 -24.91 0.74 -1.79
N ASN A 373 -23.65 0.62 -2.25
CA ASN A 373 -23.33 0.27 -3.64
C ASN A 373 -23.90 -1.09 -4.04
N ALA A 374 -23.85 -2.09 -3.16
CA ALA A 374 -24.40 -3.42 -3.42
C ALA A 374 -25.93 -3.39 -3.48
N LEU A 375 -26.59 -2.65 -2.58
CA LEU A 375 -28.04 -2.45 -2.60
C LEU A 375 -28.47 -1.75 -3.89
N LEU A 376 -27.74 -0.71 -4.28
CA LEU A 376 -27.99 0.05 -5.51
C LEU A 376 -27.86 -0.84 -6.76
N ALA A 377 -26.79 -1.63 -6.85
CA ALA A 377 -26.59 -2.59 -7.94
C ALA A 377 -27.68 -3.67 -7.98
N TYR A 378 -28.07 -4.20 -6.83
CA TYR A 378 -29.16 -5.17 -6.72
C TYR A 378 -30.50 -4.60 -7.19
N ARG A 379 -30.84 -3.38 -6.75
CA ARG A 379 -32.11 -2.74 -7.11
C ARG A 379 -32.17 -2.38 -8.59
N ALA A 380 -31.06 -1.95 -9.16
CA ALA A 380 -30.96 -1.67 -10.59
C ALA A 380 -31.09 -2.92 -11.45
N PHE A 381 -30.42 -4.02 -11.07
CA PHE A 381 -30.56 -5.30 -11.76
C PHE A 381 -32.01 -5.81 -11.76
N ASN A 382 -32.74 -5.58 -10.67
CA ASN A 382 -34.15 -5.94 -10.54
C ASN A 382 -35.14 -4.90 -11.12
N GLY A 383 -34.66 -3.82 -11.75
CA GLY A 383 -35.52 -2.77 -12.33
C GLY A 383 -36.33 -1.97 -11.29
N SER A 384 -35.91 -1.98 -10.02
CA SER A 384 -36.64 -1.40 -8.88
C SER A 384 -36.06 -0.06 -8.41
N ILE A 385 -35.10 0.51 -9.15
CA ILE A 385 -34.47 1.79 -8.80
C ILE A 385 -35.40 2.95 -9.16
N THR A 386 -35.61 3.85 -8.22
CA THR A 386 -36.42 5.06 -8.42
C THR A 386 -35.55 6.28 -8.19
N SER A 387 -35.62 7.24 -9.10
CA SER A 387 -34.97 8.54 -8.98
C SER A 387 -36.03 9.60 -8.71
N TRP A 388 -35.91 10.31 -7.60
CA TRP A 388 -36.85 11.32 -7.17
C TRP A 388 -36.27 12.72 -7.38
N ASN A 389 -37.02 13.58 -8.06
CA ASN A 389 -36.72 15.02 -8.12
C ASN A 389 -37.64 15.74 -7.13
N LEU A 390 -37.04 16.42 -6.15
CA LEU A 390 -37.76 17.03 -5.03
C LEU A 390 -37.44 18.51 -5.01
N GLU A 391 -38.45 19.34 -5.26
CA GLU A 391 -38.30 20.80 -5.36
C GLU A 391 -38.94 21.54 -4.18
N ASP A 392 -39.76 20.85 -3.39
CA ASP A 392 -40.53 21.44 -2.30
C ASP A 392 -40.66 20.47 -1.12
N GLU A 393 -40.89 21.02 0.07
CA GLU A 393 -40.98 20.23 1.31
C GLU A 393 -42.19 19.28 1.31
N SER A 394 -43.29 19.64 0.64
CA SER A 394 -44.49 18.81 0.63
C SER A 394 -44.32 17.57 -0.26
N SER A 395 -43.60 17.68 -1.38
CA SER A 395 -43.26 16.55 -2.22
C SER A 395 -42.32 15.58 -1.50
N LEU A 396 -41.39 16.08 -0.68
CA LEU A 396 -40.53 15.23 0.13
C LEU A 396 -41.31 14.55 1.28
N LYS A 397 -42.09 15.28 2.08
CA LYS A 397 -42.84 14.72 3.22
C LYS A 397 -43.81 13.60 2.83
N ASN A 398 -44.45 13.74 1.66
CA ASN A 398 -45.46 12.79 1.16
C ASN A 398 -44.89 11.75 0.18
N SER A 399 -43.59 11.77 -0.10
CA SER A 399 -42.97 10.83 -1.03
C SER A 399 -42.90 9.41 -0.44
N LEU A 400 -42.95 8.42 -1.32
CA LEU A 400 -42.73 7.00 -0.98
C LEU A 400 -41.26 6.61 -1.16
N ILE A 401 -40.35 7.49 -0.75
CA ILE A 401 -38.91 7.25 -0.82
C ILE A 401 -38.54 6.04 0.04
N LYS A 402 -37.62 5.23 -0.46
CA LYS A 402 -37.07 4.08 0.25
C LYS A 402 -35.55 4.15 0.29
N LYS A 403 -34.96 3.48 1.27
CA LYS A 403 -33.51 3.25 1.32
C LYS A 403 -33.01 2.66 -0.01
N GLY A 404 -31.96 3.26 -0.56
CA GLY A 404 -31.37 2.91 -1.84
C GLY A 404 -32.02 3.56 -3.06
N ASP A 405 -32.98 4.48 -2.86
CA ASP A 405 -33.45 5.38 -3.94
C ASP A 405 -32.42 6.48 -4.21
N LEU A 406 -32.41 6.97 -5.45
CA LEU A 406 -31.65 8.16 -5.81
C LEU A 406 -32.55 9.39 -5.63
N VAL A 407 -32.00 10.46 -5.07
CA VAL A 407 -32.71 11.72 -4.86
C VAL A 407 -31.93 12.88 -5.47
N ASN A 408 -32.67 13.84 -5.98
CA ASN A 408 -32.20 15.13 -6.45
C ASN A 408 -33.05 16.22 -5.77
N ILE A 409 -32.50 16.78 -4.70
CA ILE A 409 -33.17 17.74 -3.82
C ILE A 409 -32.71 19.14 -4.17
N LYS A 410 -33.66 19.98 -4.58
CA LYS A 410 -33.46 21.40 -4.83
C LYS A 410 -34.43 22.20 -3.97
N MET A 411 -33.93 22.82 -2.91
CA MET A 411 -34.79 23.50 -1.93
C MET A 411 -34.18 24.84 -1.50
N SER A 412 -35.05 25.76 -1.11
CA SER A 412 -34.73 27.04 -0.45
C SER A 412 -34.97 26.96 1.06
N GLY A 413 -34.54 27.96 1.82
CA GLY A 413 -34.78 28.00 3.27
C GLY A 413 -33.89 27.02 4.04
N VAL A 414 -32.72 26.72 3.50
CA VAL A 414 -31.78 25.75 4.06
C VAL A 414 -30.71 26.43 4.89
N SER A 415 -30.50 25.87 6.07
CA SER A 415 -29.52 26.32 7.04
C SER A 415 -28.67 25.16 7.54
N CYS A 416 -27.42 25.43 7.90
CA CYS A 416 -26.56 24.45 8.56
C CYS A 416 -26.93 24.35 10.03
N ASP A 417 -26.74 23.18 10.64
CA ASP A 417 -26.87 23.05 12.08
C ASP A 417 -25.93 24.02 12.81
N VAL A 418 -26.51 24.94 13.58
CA VAL A 418 -25.75 25.96 14.31
C VAL A 418 -24.91 25.38 15.45
N ASN A 419 -25.22 24.16 15.88
CA ASN A 419 -24.46 23.43 16.90
C ASN A 419 -23.30 22.61 16.32
N GLU A 420 -23.26 22.43 14.99
CA GLU A 420 -22.14 21.77 14.35
C GLU A 420 -20.85 22.57 14.60
N LYS A 421 -19.75 21.88 14.90
CA LYS A 421 -18.46 22.55 15.02
C LYS A 421 -18.08 23.07 13.65
N SER A 422 -17.77 24.37 13.54
CA SER A 422 -17.42 25.00 12.27
C SER A 422 -16.26 24.25 11.61
N ASN A 423 -16.57 23.47 10.57
CA ASN A 423 -15.58 22.87 9.70
C ASN A 423 -15.35 23.79 8.50
N LYS A 424 -14.10 23.88 8.05
CA LYS A 424 -13.73 24.67 6.85
C LYS A 424 -14.33 24.09 5.55
N GLU A 425 -14.86 22.87 5.59
CA GLU A 425 -15.22 22.08 4.41
C GLU A 425 -16.72 22.17 4.03
N GLY A 426 -17.55 22.82 4.86
CA GLY A 426 -19.00 22.98 4.63
C GLY A 426 -19.83 22.32 5.73
N CYS A 427 -21.12 22.10 5.46
CA CYS A 427 -22.10 21.63 6.44
C CYS A 427 -22.46 20.16 6.23
N HIS A 428 -22.58 19.40 7.33
CA HIS A 428 -22.92 17.98 7.31
C HIS A 428 -24.41 17.76 7.59
N THR A 429 -24.94 18.49 8.57
CA THR A 429 -26.37 18.46 8.91
C THR A 429 -27.03 19.75 8.45
N LEU A 430 -28.09 19.59 7.67
CA LEU A 430 -28.86 20.65 7.05
C LEU A 430 -30.30 20.61 7.57
N PHE A 431 -30.86 21.79 7.81
CA PHE A 431 -32.26 21.97 8.16
C PHE A 431 -32.95 22.81 7.11
N ILE A 432 -34.04 22.29 6.56
CA ILE A 432 -34.93 22.98 5.63
C ILE A 432 -36.14 23.47 6.41
N ASN A 433 -36.34 24.79 6.39
CA ASN A 433 -37.48 25.46 7.01
C ASN A 433 -38.03 26.51 6.04
N ASN A 434 -39.28 26.35 5.62
CA ASN A 434 -39.95 27.27 4.69
C ASN A 434 -40.93 28.24 5.36
N GLN A 435 -41.11 28.14 6.68
CA GLN A 435 -42.04 28.97 7.44
C GLN A 435 -41.26 29.91 8.36
N PRO A 436 -41.32 31.25 8.17
CA PRO A 436 -40.66 32.17 9.08
C PRO A 436 -41.26 32.02 10.47
N ILE A 437 -40.45 32.26 11.51
CA ILE A 437 -40.98 32.31 12.87
C ILE A 437 -42.00 33.47 12.97
N GLU A 438 -43.24 33.17 13.33
CA GLU A 438 -44.31 34.17 13.48
C GLU A 438 -44.02 35.07 14.68
N ASN A 439 -43.21 36.12 14.51
CA ASN A 439 -42.98 37.07 15.59
C ASN A 439 -42.49 38.45 15.12
N ASN A 440 -43.24 39.51 15.47
CA ASN A 440 -42.80 40.91 15.37
C ASN A 440 -41.46 41.16 16.09
N ARG A 441 -41.07 40.26 17.02
CA ARG A 441 -39.77 40.29 17.70
C ARG A 441 -38.58 40.21 16.73
N VAL A 442 -38.64 39.42 15.66
CA VAL A 442 -37.47 39.22 14.76
C VAL A 442 -37.14 40.49 13.96
N ALA A 443 -38.16 41.20 13.47
CA ALA A 443 -37.97 42.49 12.81
C ALA A 443 -37.40 43.54 13.79
N SER A 444 -37.92 43.58 15.02
CA SER A 444 -37.41 44.50 16.05
C SER A 444 -35.97 44.20 16.47
N MET A 445 -35.58 42.92 16.47
CA MET A 445 -34.21 42.49 16.71
C MET A 445 -33.29 43.01 15.60
N ALA A 446 -33.65 42.81 14.33
CA ALA A 446 -32.88 43.23 13.15
C ALA A 446 -32.49 44.72 13.20
N ASP A 447 -33.46 45.60 13.42
CA ASP A 447 -33.23 47.05 13.47
C ASP A 447 -32.34 47.46 14.66
N LEU A 448 -32.53 46.84 15.83
CA LEU A 448 -31.72 47.10 17.03
C LEU A 448 -30.25 46.75 16.81
N MET A 449 -29.96 45.63 16.13
CA MET A 449 -28.58 45.21 15.93
C MET A 449 -27.85 46.10 14.93
N LYS A 450 -28.52 46.59 13.89
CA LYS A 450 -27.90 47.53 12.96
C LYS A 450 -27.36 48.77 13.69
N SER A 451 -28.03 49.20 14.76
CA SER A 451 -27.55 50.30 15.60
C SER A 451 -26.43 49.89 16.57
N LEU A 452 -26.53 48.72 17.22
CA LEU A 452 -25.58 48.26 18.25
C LEU A 452 -24.24 47.78 17.67
N PHE A 453 -24.27 47.20 16.47
CA PHE A 453 -23.09 46.66 15.77
C PHE A 453 -22.45 47.67 14.82
N ASP A 454 -22.98 48.90 14.72
CA ASP A 454 -22.30 49.99 14.01
C ASP A 454 -20.92 50.25 14.63
N ASN A 455 -19.88 50.27 13.79
CA ASN A 455 -18.51 50.59 14.20
C ASN A 455 -18.41 51.96 14.90
N ASN A 456 -19.37 52.86 14.68
CA ASN A 456 -19.46 54.17 15.31
C ASN A 456 -20.42 54.23 16.51
N PHE A 457 -20.89 53.10 17.03
CA PHE A 457 -21.82 53.08 18.17
C PHE A 457 -21.25 53.79 19.41
N ILE A 458 -19.96 53.58 19.70
CA ILE A 458 -19.21 54.38 20.68
C ILE A 458 -18.38 55.41 19.92
N HIS A 459 -18.87 56.63 19.85
CA HIS A 459 -18.17 57.72 19.19
C HIS A 459 -17.54 58.66 20.21
N THR A 460 -16.24 58.91 20.08
CA THR A 460 -15.52 59.86 20.93
C THR A 460 -14.74 60.88 20.10
N TYR A 461 -14.50 62.06 20.67
CA TYR A 461 -13.71 63.10 20.01
C TYR A 461 -13.01 64.00 21.03
N ILE A 462 -12.01 64.74 20.56
CA ILE A 462 -11.24 65.69 21.36
C ILE A 462 -11.66 67.10 20.96
N ASP A 463 -12.16 67.87 21.93
CA ASP A 463 -12.50 69.28 21.75
C ASP A 463 -11.85 70.16 22.82
N ARG A 464 -12.25 71.45 22.86
CA ARG A 464 -11.71 72.41 23.82
C ARG A 464 -11.99 72.02 25.27
N ASP A 465 -13.09 71.35 25.56
CA ASP A 465 -13.42 70.96 26.94
C ASP A 465 -12.52 69.81 27.39
N VAL A 466 -12.29 68.83 26.50
CA VAL A 466 -11.32 67.74 26.74
C VAL A 466 -9.92 68.32 27.00
N MET A 467 -9.47 69.27 26.17
CA MET A 467 -8.16 69.90 26.35
C MET A 467 -8.04 70.64 27.69
N ARG A 468 -9.10 71.31 28.15
CA ARG A 468 -9.12 71.99 29.46
C ARG A 468 -9.01 70.99 30.61
N VAL A 469 -9.78 69.90 30.57
CA VAL A 469 -9.74 68.85 31.60
C VAL A 469 -8.35 68.19 31.62
N GLN A 470 -7.77 67.91 30.45
CA GLN A 470 -6.42 67.35 30.33
C GLN A 470 -5.37 68.29 30.94
N GLN A 471 -5.38 69.58 30.57
CA GLN A 471 -4.46 70.58 31.12
C GLN A 471 -4.56 70.71 32.65
N TYR A 472 -5.79 70.70 33.17
CA TYR A 472 -6.03 70.76 34.61
C TYR A 472 -5.46 69.53 35.33
N HIS A 473 -5.68 68.33 34.78
CA HIS A 473 -5.17 67.09 35.35
C HIS A 473 -3.63 67.00 35.27
N ASP A 474 -3.04 67.43 34.15
CA ASP A 474 -1.59 67.49 33.98
C ASP A 474 -0.95 68.43 35.02
N ARG A 475 -1.57 69.59 35.28
CA ARG A 475 -1.12 70.54 36.33
C ARG A 475 -1.22 69.95 37.74
N ILE A 476 -2.28 69.22 38.03
CA ILE A 476 -2.41 68.48 39.30
C ILE A 476 -1.30 67.44 39.44
N ASN A 477 -1.02 66.68 38.38
CA ASN A 477 0.04 65.68 38.37
C ASN A 477 1.43 66.30 38.59
N GLU A 478 1.69 67.50 38.03
CA GLU A 478 2.92 68.25 38.32
C GLU A 478 3.02 68.68 39.79
N LEU A 479 1.92 69.18 40.38
CA LEU A 479 1.88 69.55 41.79
C LEU A 479 2.13 68.34 42.70
N TYR A 480 1.57 67.17 42.38
CA TYR A 480 1.83 65.93 43.13
C TYR A 480 3.29 65.46 43.02
N LYS A 481 3.89 65.55 41.82
CA LYS A 481 5.32 65.24 41.62
C LYS A 481 6.24 66.13 42.46
N GLN A 482 5.82 67.36 42.74
CA GLN A 482 6.57 68.29 43.57
C GLN A 482 6.50 67.95 45.07
N TYR A 483 5.38 67.37 45.53
CA TYR A 483 5.13 67.07 46.95
C TYR A 483 5.65 65.69 47.40
N ASP A 484 5.68 64.68 46.52
CA ASP A 484 6.18 63.33 46.85
C ASP A 484 7.08 62.77 45.73
N ARG A 485 8.39 62.64 46.01
CA ARG A 485 9.36 62.04 45.07
C ARG A 485 9.07 60.57 44.78
N ARG A 486 8.39 59.82 45.67
CA ARG A 486 7.98 58.42 45.41
C ARG A 486 6.73 58.32 44.54
N ALA A 487 5.87 59.34 44.53
CA ALA A 487 4.71 59.42 43.63
C ALA A 487 5.10 59.58 42.15
N SER A 488 6.35 59.97 41.85
CA SER A 488 6.89 60.05 40.48
C SER A 488 6.92 58.70 39.74
N ILE A 489 6.86 57.57 40.47
CA ILE A 489 6.83 56.21 39.91
C ILE A 489 5.44 55.87 39.34
N TYR A 490 4.37 56.45 39.89
CA TYR A 490 3.00 56.28 39.41
C TYR A 490 2.64 57.41 38.45
N ASN A 491 3.20 57.39 37.25
CA ASN A 491 2.81 58.31 36.18
C ASN A 491 1.42 57.89 35.64
N ILE A 492 0.36 58.24 36.36
CA ILE A 492 -1.02 58.01 35.94
C ILE A 492 -1.36 59.08 34.88
N LYS A 493 -0.84 58.89 33.66
CA LYS A 493 -1.25 59.69 32.52
C LYS A 493 -2.66 59.24 32.11
N ASN A 494 -3.68 59.81 32.74
CA ASN A 494 -5.05 59.67 32.29
C ASN A 494 -5.24 60.54 31.05
N ILE A 495 -5.72 59.92 29.98
CA ILE A 495 -6.02 60.57 28.71
C ILE A 495 -7.53 60.76 28.70
N TYR A 496 -8.02 61.97 28.46
CA TYR A 496 -9.45 62.24 28.40
C TYR A 496 -9.95 62.31 26.95
N THR A 497 -11.24 62.02 26.77
CA THR A 497 -11.96 62.17 25.51
C THR A 497 -13.42 62.54 25.79
N LYS A 498 -14.16 63.09 24.83
CA LYS A 498 -15.60 63.36 25.00
C LYS A 498 -16.41 62.24 24.38
N LEU A 499 -17.23 61.56 25.18
CA LEU A 499 -18.14 60.50 24.76
C LEU A 499 -19.45 61.14 24.27
N LYS A 500 -19.86 60.78 23.05
CA LYS A 500 -21.01 61.39 22.38
C LYS A 500 -22.30 60.59 22.59
N SER A 501 -23.43 61.28 22.68
CA SER A 501 -24.79 60.72 22.64
C SER A 501 -25.03 59.60 23.66
N ILE A 502 -24.60 59.82 24.89
CA ILE A 502 -24.74 58.89 26.01
C ILE A 502 -26.20 58.46 26.19
N GLY A 503 -27.16 59.38 25.99
CA GLY A 503 -28.58 59.06 26.06
C GLY A 503 -29.03 58.03 25.01
N LYS A 504 -28.53 58.12 23.77
CA LYS A 504 -28.77 57.10 22.72
C LYS A 504 -28.13 55.77 23.06
N ILE A 505 -26.93 55.78 23.64
CA ILE A 505 -26.24 54.55 24.08
C ILE A 505 -27.11 53.84 25.14
N VAL A 506 -27.53 54.55 26.19
CA VAL A 506 -28.38 54.02 27.26
C VAL A 506 -29.69 53.43 26.72
N THR A 507 -30.40 54.19 25.88
CA THR A 507 -31.71 53.75 25.35
C THR A 507 -31.60 52.57 24.37
N THR A 508 -30.55 52.50 23.55
CA THR A 508 -30.30 51.37 22.64
C THR A 508 -29.98 50.11 23.43
N LEU A 509 -29.14 50.23 24.46
CA LEU A 509 -28.76 49.11 25.31
C LEU A 509 -29.96 48.60 26.11
N ASP A 510 -30.76 49.47 26.71
CA ASP A 510 -31.97 49.05 27.43
C ASP A 510 -32.91 48.23 26.54
N LYS A 511 -33.17 48.72 25.31
CA LYS A 511 -33.99 47.99 24.32
C LYS A 511 -33.38 46.63 23.97
N ALA A 512 -32.06 46.55 23.74
CA ALA A 512 -31.39 45.30 23.44
C ALA A 512 -31.52 44.30 24.61
N CYS A 513 -31.28 44.75 25.85
CA CYS A 513 -31.38 43.91 27.05
C CYS A 513 -32.81 43.36 27.25
N ASN A 514 -33.83 44.19 26.97
CA ASN A 514 -35.23 43.79 27.09
C ASN A 514 -35.66 42.83 25.96
N VAL A 515 -35.23 43.07 24.71
CA VAL A 515 -35.61 42.24 23.56
C VAL A 515 -34.96 40.85 23.60
N PHE A 516 -33.69 40.77 24.03
CA PHE A 516 -32.97 39.50 24.15
C PHE A 516 -33.11 38.84 25.53
N GLU A 517 -33.81 39.49 26.48
CA GLU A 517 -34.00 39.01 27.86
C GLU A 517 -32.66 38.70 28.55
N LEU A 518 -31.70 39.63 28.46
CA LEU A 518 -30.32 39.48 28.96
C LEU A 518 -30.06 40.31 30.25
N ASP A 519 -29.23 39.78 31.14
CA ASP A 519 -28.74 40.52 32.30
C ASP A 519 -27.58 41.45 31.92
N CYS A 520 -27.90 42.73 31.74
CA CYS A 520 -26.94 43.76 31.33
C CYS A 520 -26.30 44.52 32.50
N GLN A 521 -26.25 43.96 33.71
CA GLN A 521 -25.74 44.62 34.92
C GLN A 521 -24.39 45.32 34.72
N ASN A 522 -23.43 44.70 34.03
CA ASN A 522 -22.10 45.27 33.82
C ASN A 522 -22.15 46.59 33.02
N VAL A 523 -22.90 46.60 31.91
CA VAL A 523 -23.05 47.79 31.08
C VAL A 523 -23.87 48.87 31.80
N LYS A 524 -24.93 48.46 32.51
CA LYS A 524 -25.75 49.37 33.33
C LYS A 524 -24.91 50.06 34.41
N LYS A 525 -24.02 49.31 35.05
CA LYS A 525 -23.12 49.82 36.09
C LYS A 525 -22.13 50.85 35.55
N GLU A 526 -21.47 50.59 34.42
CA GLU A 526 -20.55 51.58 33.83
C GLU A 526 -21.30 52.88 33.45
N LEU A 527 -22.51 52.79 32.89
CA LEU A 527 -23.29 53.98 32.48
C LEU A 527 -23.95 54.73 33.64
N SER A 528 -24.11 54.11 34.81
CA SER A 528 -24.74 54.73 35.98
C SER A 528 -24.01 55.99 36.49
N ILE A 529 -22.71 56.13 36.20
CA ILE A 529 -21.89 57.27 36.63
C ILE A 529 -22.41 58.61 36.09
N PHE A 530 -23.15 58.60 34.98
CA PHE A 530 -23.69 59.81 34.35
C PHE A 530 -25.03 60.28 34.93
N TYR A 531 -25.61 59.56 35.90
CA TYR A 531 -26.95 59.84 36.41
C TYR A 531 -26.96 59.78 37.93
N ASP A 532 -27.68 60.71 38.57
CA ASP A 532 -27.77 60.79 40.03
C ASP A 532 -28.71 59.74 40.66
N SER A 533 -29.48 59.01 39.84
CA SER A 533 -30.37 57.95 40.32
C SER A 533 -29.64 56.60 40.37
N SER A 534 -30.01 55.72 41.29
CA SER A 534 -29.59 54.31 41.28
C SER A 534 -30.59 53.40 40.53
N ASN A 535 -31.74 53.95 40.13
CA ASN A 535 -32.79 53.24 39.42
C ASN A 535 -32.60 53.34 37.91
N TRP A 536 -32.29 52.21 37.27
CA TRP A 536 -32.08 52.13 35.82
C TRP A 536 -33.23 52.72 34.99
N GLN A 537 -34.49 52.51 35.40
CA GLN A 537 -35.64 53.02 34.65
C GLN A 537 -35.76 54.55 34.69
N GLU A 538 -35.29 55.18 35.77
CA GLU A 538 -35.21 56.64 35.85
C GLU A 538 -34.07 57.18 34.97
N MET A 539 -32.94 56.47 34.92
CA MET A 539 -31.85 56.80 33.99
C MET A 539 -32.30 56.74 32.53
N VAL A 540 -33.04 55.68 32.15
CA VAL A 540 -33.58 55.51 30.79
C VAL A 540 -34.50 56.68 30.43
N LYS A 541 -35.41 57.08 31.32
CA LYS A 541 -36.28 58.26 31.08
C LYS A 541 -35.49 59.56 30.90
N SER A 542 -34.43 59.75 31.69
CA SER A 542 -33.55 60.91 31.56
C SER A 542 -32.78 60.89 30.23
N ALA A 543 -32.31 59.71 29.83
CA ALA A 543 -31.62 59.46 28.56
C ALA A 543 -32.54 59.69 27.34
N GLU A 544 -33.82 59.33 27.44
CA GLU A 544 -34.84 59.61 26.41
C GLU A 544 -35.12 61.11 26.26
N ALA A 545 -35.14 61.85 27.37
CA ALA A 545 -35.29 63.31 27.35
C ALA A 545 -34.05 64.02 26.78
N HIS A 546 -32.85 63.45 26.96
CA HIS A 546 -31.57 64.04 26.55
C HIS A 546 -30.72 63.08 25.69
N PRO A 547 -31.17 62.70 24.48
CA PRO A 547 -30.54 61.66 23.69
C PRO A 547 -29.13 62.02 23.19
N ASN A 548 -28.84 63.31 23.02
CA ASN A 548 -27.55 63.83 22.54
C ASN A 548 -26.67 64.37 23.68
N TYR A 549 -26.84 63.88 24.91
CA TYR A 549 -25.97 64.24 26.03
C TYR A 549 -24.54 63.74 25.79
N ASP A 550 -23.56 64.64 25.90
CA ASP A 550 -22.14 64.39 25.66
C ASP A 550 -21.35 64.75 26.93
N GLU A 551 -20.38 63.93 27.33
CA GLU A 551 -19.62 64.13 28.59
C GLU A 551 -18.12 63.83 28.41
N VAL A 552 -17.26 64.57 29.12
CA VAL A 552 -15.81 64.33 29.10
C VAL A 552 -15.46 63.20 30.07
N VAL A 553 -14.82 62.15 29.56
CA VAL A 553 -14.52 60.91 30.26
C VAL A 553 -13.05 60.52 30.13
N ASP A 554 -12.53 59.73 31.07
CA ASP A 554 -11.22 59.07 30.92
C ASP A 554 -11.31 58.02 29.80
N ASN A 555 -10.29 57.93 28.95
CA ASN A 555 -10.20 56.91 27.91
C ASN A 555 -10.26 55.48 28.47
N LYS A 556 -9.80 55.25 29.71
CA LYS A 556 -9.97 53.97 30.42
C LYS A 556 -11.44 53.62 30.63
N PHE A 557 -12.30 54.62 30.88
CA PHE A 557 -13.74 54.42 30.99
C PHE A 557 -14.30 53.94 29.64
N VAL A 558 -13.93 54.61 28.54
CA VAL A 558 -14.36 54.22 27.20
C VAL A 558 -13.94 52.77 26.89
N SER A 559 -12.71 52.38 27.21
CA SER A 559 -12.25 50.99 27.05
C SER A 559 -13.04 49.97 27.89
N ARG A 560 -13.43 50.32 29.14
CA ARG A 560 -14.28 49.43 29.96
C ARG A 560 -15.69 49.31 29.43
N LEU A 561 -16.27 50.43 28.97
CA LEU A 561 -17.60 50.47 28.37
C LEU A 561 -17.62 49.65 27.08
N ASP A 562 -16.63 49.85 26.20
CA ASP A 562 -16.46 49.09 24.96
C ASP A 562 -16.28 47.58 25.22
N SER A 563 -15.49 47.20 26.23
CA SER A 563 -15.35 45.81 26.65
C SER A 563 -16.66 45.21 27.17
N SER A 564 -17.44 45.98 27.93
CA SER A 564 -18.74 45.54 28.46
C SER A 564 -19.78 45.38 27.34
N ILE A 565 -19.81 46.31 26.38
CA ILE A 565 -20.67 46.23 25.19
C ILE A 565 -20.24 45.07 24.30
N SER A 566 -18.95 44.85 24.10
CA SER A 566 -18.41 43.70 23.36
C SER A 566 -18.81 42.37 24.00
N THR A 567 -18.89 42.30 25.33
CA THR A 567 -19.39 41.12 26.05
C THR A 567 -20.89 40.94 25.79
N LEU A 568 -21.68 42.00 25.90
CA LEU A 568 -23.11 41.98 25.58
C LEU A 568 -23.37 41.52 24.13
N LYS A 569 -22.59 42.01 23.14
CA LYS A 569 -22.67 41.58 21.74
C LYS A 569 -22.49 40.06 21.60
N LYS A 570 -21.56 39.46 22.37
CA LYS A 570 -21.34 38.00 22.39
C LYS A 570 -22.51 37.26 23.04
N ASP A 571 -23.04 37.76 24.14
CA ASP A 571 -24.19 37.15 24.83
C ASP A 571 -25.45 37.16 23.95
N ILE A 572 -25.67 38.25 23.21
CA ILE A 572 -26.73 38.35 22.18
C ILE A 572 -26.54 37.26 21.12
N LEU A 573 -25.32 37.08 20.59
CA LEU A 573 -25.05 36.04 19.60
C LEU A 573 -25.39 34.64 20.13
N VAL A 574 -25.00 34.33 21.37
CA VAL A 574 -25.32 33.04 22.01
C VAL A 574 -26.84 32.84 22.11
N LYS A 575 -27.57 33.86 22.58
CA LYS A 575 -29.04 33.80 22.70
C LYS A 575 -29.73 33.61 21.35
N VAL A 576 -29.26 34.31 20.32
CA VAL A 576 -29.80 34.15 18.96
C VAL A 576 -29.47 32.76 18.41
N LYS A 577 -28.25 32.26 18.61
CA LYS A 577 -27.87 30.89 18.25
C LYS A 577 -28.79 29.86 18.89
N ASP A 578 -29.08 29.98 20.18
CA ASP A 578 -30.00 29.06 20.88
C ASP A 578 -31.42 29.13 20.28
N THR A 579 -31.86 30.33 19.91
CA THR A 579 -33.16 30.53 19.25
C THR A 579 -33.21 29.87 17.88
N VAL A 580 -32.16 30.03 17.07
CA VAL A 580 -32.02 29.34 15.78
C VAL A 580 -31.98 27.83 15.97
N SER A 581 -31.23 27.33 16.95
CA SER A 581 -31.14 25.89 17.24
C SER A 581 -32.51 25.31 17.57
N ASN A 582 -33.27 25.98 18.44
CA ASN A 582 -34.63 25.56 18.76
C ASN A 582 -35.54 25.57 17.53
N TYR A 583 -35.46 26.61 16.70
CA TYR A 583 -36.22 26.71 15.45
C TYR A 583 -35.85 25.60 14.45
N GLN A 584 -34.57 25.22 14.36
CA GLN A 584 -34.09 24.12 13.52
C GLN A 584 -34.57 22.74 13.98
N HIS A 585 -34.91 22.56 15.26
CA HIS A 585 -35.31 21.27 15.83
C HIS A 585 -36.83 21.18 16.11
N GLN A 586 -37.62 22.18 15.70
CA GLN A 586 -39.07 22.20 15.88
C GLN A 586 -39.82 21.50 14.73
N LYS A 587 -41.02 20.98 15.01
CA LYS A 587 -41.80 20.10 14.10
C LYS A 587 -42.52 20.83 12.94
N PRO A 588 -41.86 21.72 12.18
CA PRO A 588 -41.95 21.49 10.73
C PRO A 588 -40.60 21.22 10.06
N SER A 589 -39.48 21.42 10.75
CA SER A 589 -38.15 21.36 10.16
C SER A 589 -37.83 20.00 9.57
N LEU A 590 -37.33 19.99 8.34
CA LEU A 590 -36.86 18.78 7.70
C LEU A 590 -35.35 18.68 7.81
N LYS A 591 -34.87 17.54 8.34
CA LYS A 591 -33.45 17.28 8.55
C LYS A 591 -32.84 16.55 7.35
N ILE A 592 -31.73 17.03 6.82
CA ILE A 592 -30.91 16.27 5.88
C ILE A 592 -29.53 16.07 6.50
N ASP A 593 -29.20 14.82 6.81
CA ASP A 593 -27.84 14.43 7.17
C ASP A 593 -27.11 13.94 5.93
N LEU A 594 -25.92 14.46 5.68
CA LEU A 594 -25.03 13.97 4.64
C LEU A 594 -24.15 12.86 5.23
N SER A 595 -23.84 11.78 4.51
CA SER A 595 -22.93 10.73 5.00
C SER A 595 -21.56 10.74 4.31
N ASN A 596 -20.60 9.98 4.86
CA ASN A 596 -19.29 9.67 4.23
C ASN A 596 -18.44 10.91 3.89
N TYR A 597 -18.32 11.85 4.84
CA TYR A 597 -17.57 13.10 4.66
C TYR A 597 -18.07 13.97 3.50
N SER A 598 -19.34 13.79 3.11
CA SER A 598 -20.00 14.71 2.19
C SER A 598 -20.30 16.01 2.93
N TYR A 599 -19.74 17.11 2.43
CA TYR A 599 -20.06 18.45 2.90
C TYR A 599 -20.69 19.24 1.77
N LYS A 600 -21.62 20.12 2.13
CA LYS A 600 -22.20 21.07 1.21
C LYS A 600 -21.97 22.47 1.72
N ASP A 601 -21.38 23.31 0.87
CA ASP A 601 -21.32 24.72 1.15
C ASP A 601 -22.68 25.37 0.91
N ILE A 602 -23.11 26.20 1.85
CA ILE A 602 -24.27 27.07 1.69
C ILE A 602 -23.70 28.45 1.45
N SER A 603 -23.98 29.03 0.28
CA SER A 603 -23.44 30.30 -0.23
C SER A 603 -23.48 31.50 0.72
N THR A 604 -24.24 31.44 1.82
CA THR A 604 -24.27 32.46 2.88
C THR A 604 -23.10 32.38 3.87
N LEU A 605 -22.37 31.25 3.95
CA LEU A 605 -21.28 31.02 4.91
C LEU A 605 -19.87 31.32 4.37
N GLU A 606 -19.67 31.39 3.04
CA GLU A 606 -18.36 31.71 2.43
C GLU A 606 -17.80 33.06 2.93
N ASN A 607 -18.66 34.04 3.23
CA ASN A 607 -18.25 35.36 3.69
C ASN A 607 -17.84 35.43 5.16
N VAL A 608 -18.17 34.42 5.98
CA VAL A 608 -17.88 34.40 7.43
C VAL A 608 -16.43 33.97 7.71
N ASN A 609 -15.77 33.27 6.79
CA ASN A 609 -14.41 32.75 6.97
C ASN A 609 -13.31 33.64 6.37
N ASN A 610 -13.60 34.91 6.08
CA ASN A 610 -12.65 35.84 5.48
C ASN A 610 -11.74 36.47 6.56
N ASP A 611 -10.45 36.12 6.56
CA ASP A 611 -9.45 36.49 7.60
C ASP A 611 -9.15 38.00 7.72
N ASN A 612 -9.75 38.85 6.88
CA ASN A 612 -9.51 40.30 6.83
C ASN A 612 -10.57 41.15 7.56
N LEU A 613 -11.54 40.53 8.25
CA LEU A 613 -12.66 41.22 8.90
C LEU A 613 -12.39 41.50 10.38
N THR A 614 -12.84 42.66 10.88
CA THR A 614 -12.79 42.98 12.31
C THR A 614 -13.73 42.05 13.10
N GLN A 615 -13.43 41.82 14.38
CA GLN A 615 -14.23 40.91 15.22
C GLN A 615 -15.72 41.31 15.27
N ASP A 616 -16.03 42.60 15.25
CA ASP A 616 -17.42 43.10 15.24
C ASP A 616 -18.12 42.87 13.90
N SER A 617 -17.44 43.06 12.78
CA SER A 617 -18.00 42.76 11.46
C SER A 617 -18.27 41.27 11.26
N LEU A 618 -17.42 40.40 11.84
CA LEU A 618 -17.63 38.95 11.84
C LEU A 618 -18.85 38.55 12.69
N LEU A 619 -19.05 39.20 13.84
CA LEU A 619 -20.21 38.99 14.70
C LEU A 619 -21.50 39.42 13.98
N GLU A 620 -21.48 40.58 13.30
CA GLU A 620 -22.60 41.09 12.51
C GLU A 620 -22.99 40.12 11.38
N LEU A 621 -22.02 39.60 10.62
CA LEU A 621 -22.27 38.62 9.56
C LEU A 621 -22.92 37.34 10.10
N LYS A 622 -22.43 36.81 11.23
CA LYS A 622 -23.01 35.61 11.86
C LYS A 622 -24.45 35.86 12.33
N LEU A 623 -24.72 37.03 12.89
CA LEU A 623 -26.07 37.42 13.28
C LEU A 623 -26.99 37.54 12.09
N ASN A 624 -26.61 38.27 11.04
CA ASN A 624 -27.40 38.40 9.82
C ASN A 624 -27.77 37.03 9.23
N HIS A 625 -26.81 36.11 9.19
CA HIS A 625 -27.07 34.73 8.80
C HIS A 625 -28.14 34.06 9.68
N TYR A 626 -28.03 34.14 11.00
CA TYR A 626 -29.04 33.61 11.93
C TYR A 626 -30.43 34.21 11.73
N TYR A 627 -30.54 35.48 11.37
CA TYR A 627 -31.84 36.09 11.04
C TYR A 627 -32.41 35.58 9.73
N ASP A 628 -31.58 35.42 8.71
CA ASP A 628 -32.02 34.82 7.45
C ASP A 628 -32.56 33.40 7.68
N VAL A 629 -31.98 32.64 8.61
CA VAL A 629 -32.51 31.33 9.03
C VAL A 629 -33.90 31.48 9.66
N LEU A 630 -34.06 32.36 10.65
CA LEU A 630 -35.35 32.57 11.33
C LEU A 630 -36.45 33.12 10.41
N LEU A 631 -36.08 33.84 9.35
CA LEU A 631 -36.99 34.37 8.34
C LEU A 631 -37.28 33.40 7.18
N ALA A 632 -36.77 32.16 7.24
CA ALA A 632 -36.88 31.16 6.17
C ALA A 632 -36.33 31.66 4.81
N LYS A 633 -35.33 32.54 4.85
CA LYS A 633 -34.65 33.12 3.68
C LYS A 633 -33.23 32.61 3.50
N ALA A 634 -32.74 31.79 4.43
CA ALA A 634 -31.41 31.23 4.36
C ALA A 634 -31.26 30.27 3.17
N GLY A 635 -30.26 30.50 2.34
CA GLY A 635 -29.66 29.51 1.44
C GLY A 635 -30.55 28.83 0.39
N THR A 636 -29.88 28.23 -0.58
CA THR A 636 -30.48 27.22 -1.46
C THR A 636 -29.51 26.04 -1.56
N ILE A 637 -30.05 24.84 -1.74
CA ILE A 637 -29.24 23.64 -1.92
C ILE A 637 -29.60 22.92 -3.21
N ASN A 638 -28.63 22.20 -3.74
CA ASN A 638 -28.82 21.18 -4.75
C ASN A 638 -28.01 19.94 -4.33
N ILE A 639 -28.70 18.91 -3.87
CA ILE A 639 -28.13 17.66 -3.36
C ILE A 639 -28.60 16.53 -4.25
N VAL A 640 -27.65 15.84 -4.88
CA VAL A 640 -27.90 14.62 -5.63
C VAL A 640 -27.13 13.50 -4.95
N GLY A 641 -27.82 12.41 -4.60
CA GLY A 641 -27.22 11.34 -3.82
C GLY A 641 -28.13 10.13 -3.62
N LEU A 642 -27.59 9.16 -2.89
CA LEU A 642 -28.26 7.91 -2.53
C LEU A 642 -28.87 8.01 -1.13
N VAL A 643 -30.11 7.56 -0.96
CA VAL A 643 -30.77 7.55 0.36
C VAL A 643 -30.28 6.37 1.20
N ASN A 644 -29.54 6.66 2.26
CA ASN A 644 -29.00 5.68 3.20
C ASN A 644 -30.00 5.32 4.31
N ASP A 645 -30.75 6.31 4.78
CA ASP A 645 -31.77 6.14 5.82
C ASP A 645 -32.84 7.23 5.75
N ILE A 646 -33.99 6.99 6.39
CA ILE A 646 -35.14 7.89 6.39
C ILE A 646 -35.62 8.07 7.82
N TYR A 647 -35.76 9.32 8.23
CA TYR A 647 -36.35 9.68 9.52
C TYR A 647 -37.84 9.93 9.33
N TYR A 648 -38.65 9.38 10.22
CA TYR A 648 -40.11 9.53 10.21
C TYR A 648 -40.59 10.33 11.42
N GLN A 649 -41.71 11.02 11.27
CA GLN A 649 -42.50 11.58 12.38
C GLN A 649 -43.48 10.54 12.93
N ASP A 650 -44.11 10.86 14.06
CA ASP A 650 -45.12 10.01 14.72
C ASP A 650 -46.36 9.73 13.82
N ASP A 651 -46.59 10.58 12.80
CA ASP A 651 -47.66 10.44 11.81
C ASP A 651 -47.24 9.68 10.53
N ASN A 652 -46.06 9.04 10.55
CA ASN A 652 -45.41 8.36 9.42
C ASN A 652 -45.04 9.26 8.22
N THR A 653 -45.08 10.59 8.35
CA THR A 653 -44.50 11.49 7.34
C THR A 653 -42.98 11.55 7.48
N ILE A 654 -42.28 11.87 6.39
CA ILE A 654 -40.81 11.96 6.42
C ILE A 654 -40.40 13.24 7.18
N SER A 655 -39.66 13.08 8.28
CA SER A 655 -39.02 14.18 9.04
C SER A 655 -37.62 14.51 8.53
N GLY A 656 -37.00 13.61 7.78
CA GLY A 656 -35.66 13.85 7.25
C GLY A 656 -35.08 12.66 6.49
N LEU A 657 -33.92 12.89 5.89
CA LEU A 657 -33.18 11.92 5.11
C LEU A 657 -31.71 11.88 5.51
N ASN A 658 -31.12 10.69 5.46
CA ASN A 658 -29.67 10.51 5.47
C ASN A 658 -29.23 10.18 4.04
N ILE A 659 -28.38 11.01 3.44
CA ILE A 659 -28.04 10.97 2.02
C ILE A 659 -26.51 10.87 1.84
N ASP A 660 -26.08 9.88 1.06
CA ASP A 660 -24.72 9.84 0.51
C ASP A 660 -24.66 10.68 -0.76
N ALA A 661 -24.11 11.89 -0.64
CA ALA A 661 -24.01 12.85 -1.74
C ALA A 661 -22.69 12.72 -2.52
N ASN A 662 -22.04 11.55 -2.47
CA ASN A 662 -20.86 11.26 -3.28
C ASN A 662 -21.12 11.56 -4.76
N TYR A 663 -20.14 12.17 -5.44
CA TYR A 663 -20.27 12.57 -6.83
C TYR A 663 -20.61 11.39 -7.75
N CYS A 664 -20.22 10.16 -7.39
CA CYS A 664 -20.48 8.96 -8.17
C CYS A 664 -21.98 8.74 -8.42
N TYR A 665 -22.84 9.14 -7.48
CA TYR A 665 -24.29 9.01 -7.60
C TYR A 665 -24.95 10.11 -8.44
N ARG A 666 -24.19 11.12 -8.90
CA ARG A 666 -24.69 12.17 -9.81
C ARG A 666 -24.73 11.72 -11.27
N MET A 667 -24.12 10.58 -11.58
CA MET A 667 -24.11 10.05 -12.94
C MET A 667 -25.51 9.59 -13.36
N ASN A 668 -25.80 9.66 -14.66
CA ASN A 668 -27.05 9.09 -15.18
C ASN A 668 -27.09 7.59 -14.87
N LEU A 669 -28.30 7.03 -14.72
CA LEU A 669 -28.51 5.61 -14.45
C LEU A 669 -27.72 4.69 -15.41
N ASN A 670 -27.67 5.02 -16.70
CA ASN A 670 -26.92 4.25 -17.70
C ASN A 670 -25.40 4.25 -17.44
N ASP A 671 -24.87 5.38 -17.00
CA ASP A 671 -23.44 5.54 -16.71
C ASP A 671 -23.08 4.89 -15.37
N LEU A 672 -24.00 4.94 -14.40
CA LEU A 672 -23.89 4.33 -13.07
C LEU A 672 -23.76 2.81 -13.12
N PHE A 673 -24.25 2.16 -14.19
CA PHE A 673 -24.13 0.71 -14.40
C PHE A 673 -23.27 0.34 -15.61
N SER A 674 -22.51 1.29 -16.14
CA SER A 674 -21.50 1.01 -17.17
C SER A 674 -20.31 0.21 -16.60
N LEU A 675 -19.55 -0.46 -17.45
CA LEU A 675 -18.30 -1.14 -17.04
C LEU A 675 -17.23 -0.18 -16.47
N THR A 676 -17.40 1.12 -16.71
CA THR A 676 -16.56 2.19 -16.18
C THR A 676 -17.11 2.78 -14.88
N SER A 677 -18.25 2.29 -14.38
CA SER A 677 -18.87 2.81 -13.16
C SER A 677 -17.98 2.60 -11.93
N PRO A 678 -17.65 3.67 -11.17
CA PRO A 678 -16.95 3.54 -9.89
C PRO A 678 -17.69 2.61 -8.92
N VAL A 679 -19.03 2.63 -8.92
CA VAL A 679 -19.89 1.80 -8.06
C VAL A 679 -19.66 0.32 -8.37
N LEU A 680 -19.74 -0.09 -9.64
CA LEU A 680 -19.53 -1.50 -10.02
C LEU A 680 -18.07 -1.94 -9.81
N ILE A 681 -17.11 -1.08 -10.14
CA ILE A 681 -15.69 -1.37 -9.94
C ILE A 681 -15.39 -1.59 -8.44
N SER A 682 -16.02 -0.80 -7.55
CA SER A 682 -15.89 -0.98 -6.10
C SER A 682 -16.29 -2.38 -5.64
N LEU A 683 -17.41 -2.88 -6.16
CA LEU A 683 -17.93 -4.22 -5.84
C LEU A 683 -16.99 -5.30 -6.37
N VAL A 684 -16.50 -5.16 -7.61
CA VAL A 684 -15.56 -6.13 -8.20
C VAL A 684 -14.27 -6.20 -7.39
N ILE A 685 -13.70 -5.05 -7.02
CA ILE A 685 -12.45 -5.00 -6.23
C ILE A 685 -12.67 -5.58 -4.84
N PHE A 686 -13.79 -5.26 -4.19
CA PHE A 686 -14.14 -5.86 -2.91
C PHE A 686 -14.27 -7.38 -3.00
N ILE A 687 -14.92 -7.90 -4.04
CA ILE A 687 -15.03 -9.35 -4.28
C ILE A 687 -13.65 -9.96 -4.52
N VAL A 688 -12.80 -9.37 -5.37
CA VAL A 688 -11.46 -9.88 -5.67
C VAL A 688 -10.59 -9.96 -4.41
N THR A 689 -10.61 -8.92 -3.58
CA THR A 689 -9.83 -8.86 -2.33
C THR A 689 -10.34 -9.88 -1.30
N CYS A 690 -11.66 -10.01 -1.17
CA CYS A 690 -12.30 -10.99 -0.28
C CYS A 690 -12.03 -12.44 -0.72
N LEU A 691 -12.17 -12.75 -2.02
CA LEU A 691 -11.85 -14.08 -2.57
C LEU A 691 -10.37 -14.41 -2.41
N THR A 692 -9.49 -13.42 -2.65
CA THR A 692 -8.04 -13.59 -2.44
C THR A 692 -7.74 -13.95 -0.99
N SER A 693 -8.36 -13.26 -0.03
CA SER A 693 -8.25 -13.60 1.39
C SER A 693 -8.78 -15.02 1.65
N PHE A 694 -10.02 -15.31 1.29
CA PHE A 694 -10.70 -16.57 1.58
C PHE A 694 -9.93 -17.79 1.06
N PHE A 695 -9.57 -17.81 -0.23
CA PHE A 695 -8.86 -18.95 -0.82
C PHE A 695 -7.45 -19.13 -0.26
N ASN A 696 -6.75 -18.03 0.05
CA ASN A 696 -5.42 -18.12 0.66
C ASN A 696 -5.48 -18.52 2.13
N GLY A 697 -6.52 -18.11 2.87
CA GLY A 697 -6.78 -18.56 4.23
C GLY A 697 -7.04 -20.06 4.32
N ILE A 698 -7.87 -20.61 3.42
CA ILE A 698 -8.11 -22.07 3.33
C ILE A 698 -6.80 -22.81 3.02
N LYS A 699 -6.04 -22.35 2.00
CA LYS A 699 -4.75 -22.96 1.65
C LYS A 699 -3.74 -22.86 2.78
N LEU A 700 -3.71 -21.76 3.51
CA LEU A 700 -2.84 -21.57 4.67
C LEU A 700 -3.16 -22.60 5.77
N CYS A 701 -4.44 -22.72 6.15
CA CYS A 701 -4.88 -23.68 7.16
C CYS A 701 -4.54 -25.11 6.77
N TYR A 702 -4.86 -25.51 5.54
CA TYR A 702 -4.54 -26.84 5.00
C TYR A 702 -3.04 -27.15 5.10
N LYS A 703 -2.18 -26.21 4.67
CA LYS A 703 -0.73 -26.39 4.70
C LYS A 703 -0.17 -26.46 6.12
N LEU A 704 -0.68 -25.64 7.04
CA LEU A 704 -0.27 -25.68 8.46
C LEU A 704 -0.63 -27.02 9.11
N ILE A 705 -1.85 -27.53 8.87
CA ILE A 705 -2.29 -28.83 9.39
C ILE A 705 -1.40 -29.95 8.81
N THR A 706 -1.15 -29.92 7.51
CA THR A 706 -0.31 -30.91 6.82
C THR A 706 1.12 -30.92 7.37
N ASN A 707 1.73 -29.75 7.55
CA ASN A 707 3.08 -29.64 8.12
C ASN A 707 3.15 -30.11 9.57
N ARG A 708 2.14 -29.79 10.39
CA ARG A 708 2.08 -30.25 11.78
C ARG A 708 1.95 -31.77 11.88
N ARG A 709 1.13 -32.38 11.02
CA ARG A 709 1.03 -33.85 10.89
C ARG A 709 2.36 -34.45 10.46
N ARG A 710 2.95 -33.95 9.37
CA ARG A 710 4.28 -34.37 8.88
C ARG A 710 5.33 -34.34 10.00
N GLN A 711 5.42 -33.22 10.74
CA GLN A 711 6.39 -33.09 11.82
C GLN A 711 6.13 -34.10 12.96
N THR A 712 4.87 -34.37 13.28
CA THR A 712 4.50 -35.36 14.31
C THR A 712 4.92 -36.78 13.89
N GLU A 713 4.70 -37.15 12.64
CA GLU A 713 5.13 -38.44 12.08
C GLU A 713 6.67 -38.57 12.04
N ILE A 714 7.39 -37.51 11.64
CA ILE A 714 8.86 -37.48 11.68
C ILE A 714 9.38 -37.72 13.10
N ILE A 715 8.82 -37.02 14.09
CA ILE A 715 9.21 -37.19 15.50
C ILE A 715 8.94 -38.63 15.97
N LYS A 716 7.80 -39.21 15.60
CA LYS A 716 7.45 -40.60 15.95
C LYS A 716 8.40 -41.60 15.29
N PHE A 717 8.75 -41.37 14.03
CA PHE A 717 9.69 -42.20 13.28
C PHE A 717 11.07 -42.25 13.94
N TYR A 718 11.63 -41.11 14.34
CA TYR A 718 12.93 -41.08 15.02
C TYR A 718 12.88 -41.66 16.44
N LYS A 719 11.80 -41.43 17.19
CA LYS A 719 11.62 -42.08 18.51
C LYS A 719 11.69 -43.61 18.43
N ASN A 720 11.14 -44.19 17.37
CA ASN A 720 11.12 -45.64 17.20
C ASN A 720 12.47 -46.23 16.73
N ARG A 721 13.41 -45.42 16.24
CA ARG A 721 14.74 -45.84 15.75
C ARG A 721 15.87 -45.69 16.77
N ILE A 722 15.65 -44.89 17.82
CA ILE A 722 16.66 -44.54 18.84
C ILE A 722 16.42 -45.31 20.16
N ILE A 723 15.40 -46.17 20.20
CA ILE A 723 15.24 -47.27 21.17
C ILE A 723 15.94 -48.49 20.58
#